data_AF-B7RUY1-F1
#
_entry.id   AF-B7RUY1-F1
#
_cell.length_a   1.000
_cell.length_b   1.000
_cell.length_c   1.000
_cell.angle_alpha   90.00
_cell.angle_beta   90.00
_cell.angle_gamma   90.00
#
_symmetry.space_group_name_H-M   'P 1'
#
loop_
_entity.id
_entity.type
_entity.pdbx_description
1 polymer ?
#
loop_
_entity_poly.entity_id
_entity_poly.type
_entity_poly.pdbx_seq_one_letter_code
_entity_poly.pdbx_strand_id
1 'polypeptide(L)'
;MSNEHYLNNSLIHRDRRLGRRNTSWVNQFDCTHMCPLIICRGPIRKEAMDVFEEMGIAHYGILLSEKDSIVYQDALAPELRTLTEPDRVHRVPDYTGSNKEERNQRIAQIISIAKDNGYNSIFAGYGFMAEDETMVAAMEKAGLNFIGPCSRTVHDAGLKDEAKRTALKTGVSVTPGIDNGTALTLLKKHADVAALKALAVEHELELDHASLDDNALTLEDKADLVLAASYVKGIDLYTVDELCQALTEAVEKMTADYPQNRVRLKAISGGGGKGQRILGIGESARTPEMVREILNEVKTTGVGDNKNVLVELNIETTRHQEIQAIGNGLWSMSMGGRDCSLQMHEQKLLEVSVTVESLQSAIEQAEAAGLVEEIKVLQQDLKTLESMEDEAARFGEAVGLDSVSTFECIVDRDKHFFMEMNTRIQVEHRVTELCYALQFTNPDNAEDSFVVESLVEMMVLLAAHGPKLPKPMRILRHNDSVEARMNATNQALQPSAGGVIDYWSDAVVGEIRDDQGISLHNPDTDVFMKYTLAGAYDSNIALLLTVGDTRLDTYERMAEVIRQTTMRGKDLATNLEFHYGLVNWFIGQNINARPTTRFIVPYLTAVGELKQRANNLDLAYAWQQLCKASLEELAGDPARALQHTLEQKQTLLLRPLESLLAEPHILSGWLSINRDSYTLIDDKISWNENPIELLADTYHFLNMDFVHGAPAANMIWHHDNEILQQALDFYNELNNRLDAEDWIELQSLLAESQAPAGIDVPLWSSIRAAHVGFQAGLDMLAVLPSIAEKTRYFDLAVNNDLTINIPERLFDESLQDAMAKVLVPPPVAKSDEILAESGGMFYGRETPEHEIYVQEGDHFEAGDPLFIVEVMKMFNKVYAPFSGTVDEVLVDTDGVIISKGQTIFKITPDEKMIIESPEDVAARRRTVTHEFLTQLA
;
A
#
# COMPACT_ATOMS: atom_id res chain seq x y z
N MET A 1 -17.86 -24.57 -6.02
CA MET A 1 -17.69 -23.79 -7.26
C MET A 1 -16.38 -23.05 -7.11
N SER A 2 -15.66 -22.78 -8.20
CA SER A 2 -14.40 -22.03 -8.22
C SER A 2 -14.42 -20.76 -7.35
N ASN A 3 -15.53 -20.02 -7.36
CA ASN A 3 -15.69 -18.74 -6.64
C ASN A 3 -16.47 -18.83 -5.32
N GLU A 4 -16.58 -20.01 -4.71
CA GLU A 4 -17.37 -20.18 -3.48
C GLU A 4 -16.85 -19.31 -2.33
N HIS A 5 -15.54 -19.36 -2.06
CA HIS A 5 -14.92 -18.64 -0.94
C HIS A 5 -14.89 -17.12 -1.16
N TYR A 6 -14.88 -16.67 -2.42
CA TYR A 6 -15.06 -15.27 -2.77
C TYR A 6 -16.50 -14.81 -2.51
N LEU A 7 -17.50 -15.51 -3.06
CA LEU A 7 -18.91 -15.09 -3.01
C LEU A 7 -19.59 -15.28 -1.65
N ASN A 8 -19.07 -16.16 -0.80
CA ASN A 8 -19.73 -16.56 0.45
C ASN A 8 -18.80 -16.46 1.66
N ASN A 9 -17.80 -15.57 1.62
CA ASN A 9 -16.97 -15.31 2.79
C ASN A 9 -17.82 -14.75 3.94
N SER A 10 -17.94 -15.51 5.03
CA SER A 10 -18.80 -15.15 6.17
C SER A 10 -18.31 -13.95 6.98
N LEU A 11 -17.05 -13.53 6.80
CA LEU A 11 -16.51 -12.31 7.43
C LEU A 11 -17.05 -11.04 6.74
N ILE A 12 -17.39 -11.15 5.46
CA ILE A 12 -17.84 -10.05 4.60
C ILE A 12 -19.36 -10.09 4.40
N HIS A 13 -19.90 -11.24 3.95
CA HIS A 13 -21.28 -11.37 3.49
C HIS A 13 -22.26 -11.85 4.57
N ARG A 14 -23.45 -11.25 4.62
CA ARG A 14 -24.55 -11.64 5.55
C ARG A 14 -25.90 -11.00 5.21
N ASP A 15 -26.98 -11.48 5.82
CA ASP A 15 -28.31 -10.88 5.65
C ASP A 15 -28.48 -9.62 6.52
N ARG A 16 -28.52 -8.45 5.87
CA ARG A 16 -28.61 -7.11 6.49
C ARG A 16 -30.02 -6.53 6.49
N ARG A 17 -31.05 -7.33 6.18
CA ARG A 17 -32.43 -6.86 6.10
C ARG A 17 -33.03 -6.63 7.49
N LEU A 18 -32.87 -5.42 8.02
CA LEU A 18 -33.42 -5.04 9.32
C LEU A 18 -34.95 -5.08 9.37
N GLY A 19 -35.67 -4.80 8.26
CA GLY A 19 -37.13 -4.86 8.21
C GLY A 19 -37.75 -6.25 8.33
N ARG A 20 -36.94 -7.33 8.31
CA ARG A 20 -37.39 -8.71 8.53
C ARG A 20 -37.23 -9.18 9.98
N ARG A 21 -36.81 -8.31 10.90
CA ARG A 21 -36.52 -8.66 12.29
C ARG A 21 -37.81 -8.65 13.13
N ASN A 22 -37.75 -9.29 14.29
CA ASN A 22 -38.94 -9.61 15.08
C ASN A 22 -39.48 -8.43 15.91
N THR A 23 -38.78 -7.29 15.96
CA THR A 23 -39.10 -6.19 16.86
C THR A 23 -39.43 -4.93 16.07
N SER A 24 -40.45 -4.18 16.51
CA SER A 24 -40.86 -2.95 15.81
C SER A 24 -39.76 -1.89 15.85
N TRP A 25 -38.93 -1.89 16.89
CA TRP A 25 -37.82 -0.96 17.03
C TRP A 25 -36.73 -1.20 15.98
N VAL A 26 -36.33 -2.44 15.72
CA VAL A 26 -35.32 -2.72 14.67
C VAL A 26 -35.90 -2.45 13.28
N ASN A 27 -37.15 -2.85 13.05
CA ASN A 27 -37.81 -2.71 11.74
C ASN A 27 -37.95 -1.25 11.28
N GLN A 28 -37.90 -0.27 12.18
CA GLN A 28 -37.98 1.14 11.80
C GLN A 28 -36.73 1.64 11.03
N PHE A 29 -35.61 0.93 11.15
CA PHE A 29 -34.34 1.21 10.48
C PHE A 29 -34.22 0.48 9.13
N ASP A 30 -35.34 -0.01 8.59
CA ASP A 30 -35.36 -0.60 7.25
C ASP A 30 -34.94 0.43 6.18
N CYS A 31 -34.09 -0.01 5.26
CA CYS A 31 -33.55 0.83 4.18
C CYS A 31 -34.01 0.37 2.78
N THR A 32 -34.96 -0.57 2.66
CA THR A 32 -35.38 -1.11 1.35
C THR A 32 -36.03 -0.07 0.43
N HIS A 33 -36.41 1.09 0.98
CA HIS A 33 -36.95 2.24 0.26
C HIS A 33 -35.88 3.16 -0.37
N MET A 34 -34.61 2.97 -0.01
CA MET A 34 -33.50 3.70 -0.63
C MET A 34 -33.34 3.28 -2.09
N CYS A 35 -32.95 4.22 -2.94
CA CYS A 35 -32.67 3.99 -4.36
C CYS A 35 -31.38 4.73 -4.74
N PRO A 36 -30.20 4.19 -4.38
CA PRO A 36 -28.93 4.89 -4.58
C PRO A 36 -28.46 4.94 -6.04
N LEU A 37 -27.83 6.04 -6.44
CA LEU A 37 -26.95 6.12 -7.60
C LEU A 37 -25.50 6.07 -7.12
N ILE A 38 -24.75 5.05 -7.57
CA ILE A 38 -23.32 4.88 -7.25
C ILE A 38 -22.49 5.66 -8.27
N ILE A 39 -21.65 6.58 -7.79
CA ILE A 39 -20.84 7.48 -8.62
C ILE A 39 -19.32 7.30 -8.46
N CYS A 40 -18.89 6.18 -7.86
CA CYS A 40 -17.49 5.73 -7.77
C CYS A 40 -17.26 4.48 -8.61
N ARG A 41 -16.01 3.98 -8.68
CA ARG A 41 -15.60 2.73 -9.36
C ARG A 41 -14.68 1.88 -8.48
N GLY A 42 -14.27 0.70 -8.97
CA GLY A 42 -13.31 -0.17 -8.29
C GLY A 42 -13.94 -1.03 -7.20
N PRO A 43 -13.14 -1.60 -6.28
CA PRO A 43 -13.62 -2.50 -5.23
C PRO A 43 -14.79 -1.94 -4.40
N ILE A 44 -14.74 -0.65 -4.04
CA ILE A 44 -15.80 0.00 -3.25
C ILE A 44 -17.16 0.06 -3.96
N ARG A 45 -17.19 0.11 -5.30
CA ARG A 45 -18.45 0.02 -6.06
C ARG A 45 -19.04 -1.37 -5.90
N LYS A 46 -18.21 -2.42 -6.10
CA LYS A 46 -18.64 -3.82 -5.98
C LYS A 46 -19.13 -4.12 -4.57
N GLU A 47 -18.40 -3.68 -3.55
CA GLU A 47 -18.84 -3.76 -2.15
C GLU A 47 -20.20 -3.10 -1.94
N ALA A 48 -20.37 -1.86 -2.40
CA ALA A 48 -21.64 -1.16 -2.21
C ALA A 48 -22.82 -1.88 -2.88
N MET A 49 -22.60 -2.47 -4.06
CA MET A 49 -23.60 -3.32 -4.71
C MET A 49 -23.99 -4.51 -3.81
N ASP A 50 -23.01 -5.24 -3.28
CA ASP A 50 -23.26 -6.39 -2.40
C ASP A 50 -24.00 -5.98 -1.12
N VAL A 51 -23.53 -4.93 -0.45
CA VAL A 51 -24.14 -4.41 0.78
C VAL A 51 -25.57 -3.94 0.52
N PHE A 52 -25.83 -3.23 -0.59
CA PHE A 52 -27.19 -2.80 -0.93
C PHE A 52 -28.13 -4.00 -1.15
N GLU A 53 -27.69 -5.03 -1.88
CA GLU A 53 -28.47 -6.25 -2.09
C GLU A 53 -28.73 -7.00 -0.78
N GLU A 54 -27.72 -7.12 0.07
CA GLU A 54 -27.78 -7.71 1.41
C GLU A 54 -28.74 -6.95 2.35
N MET A 55 -28.83 -5.61 2.21
CA MET A 55 -29.80 -4.76 2.92
C MET A 55 -31.21 -4.83 2.31
N GLY A 56 -31.36 -5.45 1.14
CA GLY A 56 -32.63 -5.54 0.41
C GLY A 56 -32.96 -4.31 -0.44
N ILE A 57 -31.99 -3.44 -0.69
CA ILE A 57 -32.09 -2.31 -1.63
C ILE A 57 -32.02 -2.88 -3.04
N ALA A 58 -33.20 -3.19 -3.61
CA ALA A 58 -33.29 -3.89 -4.90
C ALA A 58 -33.10 -2.98 -6.12
N HIS A 59 -33.10 -1.65 -5.95
CA HIS A 59 -33.01 -0.68 -7.03
C HIS A 59 -31.89 0.33 -6.76
N TYR A 60 -30.78 0.21 -7.47
CA TYR A 60 -29.68 1.16 -7.47
C TYR A 60 -29.16 1.36 -8.90
N GLY A 61 -28.64 2.56 -9.18
CA GLY A 61 -28.03 2.92 -10.46
C GLY A 61 -26.52 2.97 -10.38
N ILE A 62 -25.86 2.84 -11.52
CA ILE A 62 -24.40 2.97 -11.66
C ILE A 62 -24.10 4.10 -12.64
N LEU A 63 -23.25 5.03 -12.22
CA LEU A 63 -22.61 5.97 -13.14
C LEU A 63 -21.37 5.30 -13.75
N LEU A 64 -21.28 5.27 -15.08
CA LEU A 64 -20.16 4.65 -15.79
C LEU A 64 -19.44 5.69 -16.66
N SER A 65 -18.16 5.89 -16.41
CA SER A 65 -17.30 6.81 -17.18
C SER A 65 -16.98 6.21 -18.56
N GLU A 66 -16.96 7.02 -19.61
CA GLU A 66 -16.50 6.57 -20.93
C GLU A 66 -14.99 6.28 -20.95
N LYS A 67 -14.21 6.83 -20.01
CA LYS A 67 -12.82 6.40 -19.81
C LYS A 67 -12.74 4.94 -19.33
N ASP A 68 -13.80 4.40 -18.73
CA ASP A 68 -13.89 2.98 -18.41
C ASP A 68 -14.12 2.14 -19.68
N SER A 69 -14.84 2.65 -20.68
CA SER A 69 -15.03 1.98 -21.98
C SER A 69 -13.70 1.72 -22.71
N ILE A 70 -12.68 2.56 -22.48
CA ILE A 70 -11.32 2.38 -23.03
C ILE A 70 -10.60 1.20 -22.33
N VAL A 71 -10.87 1.00 -21.04
CA VAL A 71 -10.33 -0.11 -20.24
C VAL A 71 -11.00 -1.42 -20.61
N TYR A 72 -12.31 -1.41 -20.84
CA TYR A 72 -13.11 -2.61 -21.09
C TYR A 72 -13.43 -2.80 -22.58
N GLN A 73 -12.40 -2.93 -23.43
CA GLN A 73 -12.61 -3.25 -24.84
C GLN A 73 -13.43 -4.55 -24.97
N ASP A 74 -14.57 -4.46 -25.67
CA ASP A 74 -15.51 -5.57 -25.92
C ASP A 74 -16.14 -6.23 -24.66
N ALA A 75 -16.04 -5.61 -23.47
CA ALA A 75 -16.59 -6.14 -22.22
C ALA A 75 -17.25 -5.04 -21.35
N LEU A 76 -18.15 -5.45 -20.46
CA LEU A 76 -18.60 -4.60 -19.36
C LEU A 76 -17.55 -4.62 -18.24
N ALA A 77 -17.49 -3.55 -17.44
CA ALA A 77 -16.76 -3.55 -16.17
C ALA A 77 -17.14 -4.81 -15.36
N PRO A 78 -16.20 -5.49 -14.69
CA PRO A 78 -16.43 -6.84 -14.21
C PRO A 78 -17.61 -6.99 -13.26
N GLU A 79 -17.81 -6.02 -12.36
CA GLU A 79 -18.94 -5.93 -11.45
C GLU A 79 -20.29 -5.78 -12.17
N LEU A 80 -20.31 -5.17 -13.35
CA LEU A 80 -21.56 -4.96 -14.11
C LEU A 80 -22.01 -6.22 -14.86
N ARG A 81 -21.20 -7.28 -14.89
CA ARG A 81 -21.57 -8.58 -15.50
C ARG A 81 -22.71 -9.27 -14.74
N THR A 82 -22.89 -8.94 -13.45
CA THR A 82 -23.97 -9.48 -12.61
C THR A 82 -25.25 -8.64 -12.70
N LEU A 83 -25.18 -7.42 -13.24
CA LEU A 83 -26.35 -6.57 -13.41
C LEU A 83 -27.23 -7.09 -14.54
N THR A 84 -28.48 -7.43 -14.20
CA THR A 84 -29.47 -7.97 -15.13
C THR A 84 -30.30 -6.90 -15.83
N GLU A 85 -30.27 -5.65 -15.35
CA GLU A 85 -31.02 -4.51 -15.89
C GLU A 85 -30.08 -3.42 -16.41
N PRO A 86 -29.73 -3.43 -17.72
CA PRO A 86 -28.78 -2.47 -18.31
C PRO A 86 -29.20 -1.00 -18.20
N ASP A 87 -30.50 -0.72 -18.12
CA ASP A 87 -31.06 0.64 -17.99
C ASP A 87 -30.65 1.34 -16.67
N ARG A 88 -30.05 0.59 -15.73
CA ARG A 88 -29.49 1.11 -14.48
C ARG A 88 -28.07 1.67 -14.65
N VAL A 89 -27.45 1.51 -15.82
CA VAL A 89 -26.08 1.97 -16.09
C VAL A 89 -26.13 3.27 -16.91
N HIS A 90 -25.64 4.35 -16.32
CA HIS A 90 -25.72 5.71 -16.86
C HIS A 90 -24.33 6.19 -17.30
N ARG A 91 -24.14 6.30 -18.61
CA ARG A 91 -22.86 6.70 -19.19
C ARG A 91 -22.61 8.20 -19.10
N VAL A 92 -21.39 8.55 -18.72
CA VAL A 92 -20.89 9.93 -18.62
C VAL A 92 -19.48 10.03 -19.21
N PRO A 93 -19.07 11.16 -19.80
CA PRO A 93 -17.70 11.28 -20.31
C PRO A 93 -16.60 10.94 -19.29
N ASP A 94 -16.79 11.32 -18.01
CA ASP A 94 -15.88 11.04 -16.90
C ASP A 94 -16.60 11.25 -15.55
N TYR A 95 -15.93 11.02 -14.41
CA TYR A 95 -16.54 11.13 -13.08
C TYR A 95 -16.55 12.56 -12.48
N THR A 96 -15.68 13.49 -12.92
CA THR A 96 -15.38 14.74 -12.20
C THR A 96 -15.54 16.03 -13.02
N GLY A 97 -15.26 16.00 -14.32
CA GLY A 97 -14.95 17.16 -15.17
C GLY A 97 -13.49 17.59 -15.03
N SER A 98 -12.87 18.05 -16.12
CA SER A 98 -11.45 18.46 -16.15
C SER A 98 -11.22 19.86 -15.58
N ASN A 99 -12.25 20.68 -15.51
CA ASN A 99 -12.21 22.05 -14.98
C ASN A 99 -13.48 22.38 -14.19
N LYS A 100 -13.53 23.58 -13.59
CA LYS A 100 -14.66 24.01 -12.76
C LYS A 100 -16.00 24.05 -13.51
N GLU A 101 -16.00 24.46 -14.79
CA GLU A 101 -17.22 24.54 -15.59
C GLU A 101 -17.75 23.14 -15.92
N GLU A 102 -16.87 22.25 -16.39
CA GLU A 102 -17.20 20.85 -16.65
C GLU A 102 -17.62 20.12 -15.38
N ARG A 103 -16.99 20.40 -14.24
CA ARG A 103 -17.40 19.84 -12.95
C ARG A 103 -18.81 20.24 -12.56
N ASN A 104 -19.16 21.51 -12.71
CA ASN A 104 -20.53 21.98 -12.48
C ASN A 104 -21.53 21.34 -13.45
N GLN A 105 -21.15 21.14 -14.73
CA GLN A 105 -21.97 20.42 -15.69
C GLN A 105 -22.13 18.95 -15.30
N ARG A 106 -21.07 18.30 -14.81
CA ARG A 106 -21.09 16.91 -14.32
C ARG A 106 -22.04 16.76 -13.14
N ILE A 107 -21.94 17.66 -12.15
CA ILE A 107 -22.85 17.71 -10.99
C ILE A 107 -24.30 17.83 -11.48
N ALA A 108 -24.59 18.76 -12.39
CA ALA A 108 -25.94 18.94 -12.93
C ALA A 108 -26.44 17.70 -13.68
N GLN A 109 -25.56 17.02 -14.43
CA GLN A 109 -25.89 15.79 -15.14
C GLN A 109 -26.22 14.65 -14.17
N ILE A 110 -25.42 14.45 -13.12
CA ILE A 110 -25.65 13.44 -12.08
C ILE A 110 -27.02 13.68 -11.41
N ILE A 111 -27.35 14.93 -11.08
CA ILE A 111 -28.65 15.29 -10.51
C ILE A 111 -29.80 14.99 -11.49
N SER A 112 -29.63 15.27 -12.79
CA SER A 112 -30.64 14.94 -13.80
C SER A 112 -30.86 13.43 -13.87
N ILE A 113 -29.77 12.65 -13.98
CA ILE A 113 -29.82 11.18 -14.01
C ILE A 113 -30.54 10.64 -12.77
N ALA A 114 -30.23 11.17 -11.58
CA ALA A 114 -30.90 10.78 -10.34
C ALA A 114 -32.42 11.00 -10.41
N LYS A 115 -32.84 12.21 -10.81
CA LYS A 115 -34.26 12.56 -10.88
C LYS A 115 -35.02 11.81 -11.97
N ASP A 116 -34.42 11.68 -13.14
CA ASP A 116 -35.05 11.06 -14.30
C ASP A 116 -35.29 9.55 -14.10
N ASN A 117 -34.46 8.90 -13.28
CA ASN A 117 -34.53 7.47 -13.00
C ASN A 117 -35.08 7.12 -11.59
N GLY A 118 -35.45 8.12 -10.79
CA GLY A 118 -36.04 7.90 -9.46
C GLY A 118 -35.04 7.48 -8.39
N TYR A 119 -33.75 7.76 -8.57
CA TYR A 119 -32.77 7.61 -7.51
C TYR A 119 -32.95 8.70 -6.46
N ASN A 120 -32.98 8.32 -5.18
CA ASN A 120 -33.23 9.23 -4.06
C ASN A 120 -31.99 9.47 -3.19
N SER A 121 -30.89 8.79 -3.48
CA SER A 121 -29.64 8.93 -2.75
C SER A 121 -28.42 8.76 -3.65
N ILE A 122 -27.27 9.28 -3.22
CA ILE A 122 -25.99 9.20 -3.95
C ILE A 122 -24.95 8.51 -3.06
N PHE A 123 -24.24 7.53 -3.59
CA PHE A 123 -23.07 6.93 -2.95
C PHE A 123 -21.80 7.24 -3.75
N ALA A 124 -20.86 7.93 -3.13
CA ALA A 124 -19.63 8.37 -3.78
C ALA A 124 -18.37 7.59 -3.40
N GLY A 125 -18.46 6.65 -2.44
CA GLY A 125 -17.31 5.85 -1.99
C GLY A 125 -16.10 6.73 -1.64
N TYR A 126 -14.96 6.44 -2.26
CA TYR A 126 -13.73 7.24 -2.17
C TYR A 126 -13.23 7.73 -3.53
N GLY A 127 -12.36 8.74 -3.52
CA GLY A 127 -11.82 9.38 -4.72
C GLY A 127 -12.83 10.26 -5.45
N PHE A 128 -12.47 10.71 -6.65
CA PHE A 128 -13.29 11.58 -7.49
C PHE A 128 -13.81 12.82 -6.76
N MET A 129 -15.13 12.91 -6.56
CA MET A 129 -15.82 14.04 -5.93
C MET A 129 -16.34 13.69 -4.53
N ALA A 130 -15.90 12.59 -3.90
CA ALA A 130 -16.41 12.14 -2.61
C ALA A 130 -16.25 13.19 -1.48
N GLU A 131 -15.25 14.07 -1.59
CA GLU A 131 -14.96 15.16 -0.63
C GLU A 131 -15.19 16.56 -1.26
N ASP A 132 -15.92 16.64 -2.38
CA ASP A 132 -16.23 17.93 -3.03
C ASP A 132 -17.48 18.56 -2.40
N GLU A 133 -17.27 19.59 -1.56
CA GLU A 133 -18.33 20.34 -0.89
C GLU A 133 -19.41 20.84 -1.86
N THR A 134 -19.01 21.32 -3.04
CA THR A 134 -19.95 21.89 -4.03
C THR A 134 -20.89 20.83 -4.58
N MET A 135 -20.38 19.62 -4.82
CA MET A 135 -21.16 18.47 -5.24
C MET A 135 -22.16 18.06 -4.15
N VAL A 136 -21.67 17.87 -2.92
CA VAL A 136 -22.53 17.42 -1.81
C VAL A 136 -23.65 18.43 -1.57
N ALA A 137 -23.33 19.73 -1.50
CA ALA A 137 -24.32 20.79 -1.33
C ALA A 137 -25.35 20.83 -2.48
N ALA A 138 -24.92 20.54 -3.71
CA ALA A 138 -25.83 20.47 -4.86
C ALA A 138 -26.78 19.27 -4.79
N MET A 139 -26.30 18.11 -4.31
CA MET A 139 -27.14 16.91 -4.10
C MET A 139 -28.18 17.15 -3.00
N GLU A 140 -27.75 17.72 -1.87
CA GLU A 140 -28.64 18.08 -0.75
C GLU A 140 -29.74 19.06 -1.21
N LYS A 141 -29.36 20.11 -1.93
CA LYS A 141 -30.30 21.10 -2.49
C LYS A 141 -31.25 20.47 -3.52
N ALA A 142 -30.83 19.41 -4.20
CA ALA A 142 -31.68 18.66 -5.12
C ALA A 142 -32.66 17.70 -4.42
N GLY A 143 -32.55 17.54 -3.08
CA GLY A 143 -33.36 16.63 -2.27
C GLY A 143 -32.89 15.18 -2.30
N LEU A 144 -31.62 14.95 -2.64
CA LEU A 144 -31.00 13.63 -2.65
C LEU A 144 -30.27 13.39 -1.33
N ASN A 145 -30.45 12.21 -0.74
CA ASN A 145 -29.67 11.82 0.44
C ASN A 145 -28.24 11.50 0.02
N PHE A 146 -27.26 12.22 0.55
CA PHE A 146 -25.86 11.86 0.34
C PHE A 146 -25.44 10.77 1.34
N ILE A 147 -24.96 9.64 0.82
CA ILE A 147 -24.46 8.52 1.64
C ILE A 147 -22.98 8.82 1.93
N GLY A 148 -22.75 9.74 2.85
CA GLY A 148 -21.46 10.32 3.23
C GLY A 148 -21.69 11.55 4.14
N PRO A 149 -20.63 12.23 4.62
CA PRO A 149 -20.79 13.44 5.43
C PRO A 149 -21.49 14.56 4.67
N CYS A 150 -22.31 15.37 5.35
CA CYS A 150 -22.99 16.52 4.73
C CYS A 150 -22.01 17.62 4.28
N SER A 151 -22.47 18.51 3.41
CA SER A 151 -21.65 19.58 2.82
C SER A 151 -20.97 20.45 3.89
N ARG A 152 -21.67 20.75 4.99
CA ARG A 152 -21.11 21.49 6.12
C ARG A 152 -19.94 20.73 6.77
N THR A 153 -20.09 19.43 7.03
CA THR A 153 -19.02 18.61 7.61
C THR A 153 -17.81 18.55 6.67
N VAL A 154 -18.05 18.38 5.36
CA VAL A 154 -17.01 18.39 4.33
C VAL A 154 -16.24 19.72 4.32
N HIS A 155 -16.93 20.85 4.50
CA HIS A 155 -16.32 22.17 4.62
C HIS A 155 -15.48 22.29 5.91
N ASP A 156 -16.14 22.14 7.07
CA ASP A 156 -15.57 22.41 8.40
C ASP A 156 -14.38 21.50 8.73
N ALA A 157 -14.36 20.27 8.20
CA ALA A 157 -13.30 19.29 8.42
C ALA A 157 -12.32 19.15 7.24
N GLY A 158 -12.72 19.51 6.01
CA GLY A 158 -11.90 19.34 4.80
C GLY A 158 -10.95 20.51 4.53
N LEU A 159 -11.29 21.73 4.96
CA LEU A 159 -10.39 22.87 4.84
C LEU A 159 -9.31 22.82 5.93
N LYS A 160 -8.04 22.67 5.52
CA LYS A 160 -6.91 22.41 6.44
C LYS A 160 -6.78 23.43 7.56
N ASP A 161 -7.03 24.70 7.26
CA ASP A 161 -6.98 25.80 8.22
C ASP A 161 -8.19 25.79 9.19
N GLU A 162 -9.39 25.49 8.70
CA GLU A 162 -10.58 25.36 9.55
C GLU A 162 -10.50 24.11 10.43
N ALA A 163 -10.09 22.98 9.88
CA ALA A 163 -9.86 21.75 10.60
C ALA A 163 -8.82 21.94 11.69
N LYS A 164 -7.68 22.60 11.40
CA LYS A 164 -6.63 22.89 12.39
C LYS A 164 -7.12 23.83 13.49
N ARG A 165 -7.90 24.87 13.15
CA ARG A 165 -8.54 25.76 14.13
C ARG A 165 -9.52 25.01 15.02
N THR A 166 -10.33 24.13 14.45
CA THR A 166 -11.26 23.27 15.21
C THR A 166 -10.50 22.31 16.12
N ALA A 167 -9.42 21.69 15.63
CA ALA A 167 -8.56 20.80 16.40
C ALA A 167 -7.98 21.52 17.64
N LEU A 168 -7.45 22.72 17.46
CA LEU A 168 -6.96 23.55 18.57
C LEU A 168 -8.07 23.88 19.58
N LYS A 169 -9.28 24.23 19.11
CA LYS A 169 -10.43 24.55 19.97
C LYS A 169 -10.94 23.35 20.77
N THR A 170 -10.79 22.13 20.23
CA THR A 170 -11.24 20.88 20.87
C THR A 170 -10.14 20.17 21.67
N GLY A 171 -8.95 20.77 21.78
CA GLY A 171 -7.82 20.19 22.50
C GLY A 171 -7.24 18.95 21.82
N VAL A 172 -7.40 18.85 20.49
CA VAL A 172 -6.70 17.88 19.65
C VAL A 172 -5.25 18.32 19.47
N SER A 173 -4.32 17.37 19.54
CA SER A 173 -2.90 17.64 19.32
C SER A 173 -2.65 17.95 17.86
N VAL A 174 -2.12 19.13 17.55
CA VAL A 174 -1.67 19.52 16.19
C VAL A 174 -0.17 19.74 16.20
N THR A 175 0.48 19.70 15.03
CA THR A 175 1.91 19.98 14.93
C THR A 175 2.22 21.36 15.55
N PRO A 176 3.13 21.43 16.55
CA PRO A 176 3.45 22.69 17.20
C PRO A 176 3.95 23.70 16.18
N GLY A 177 3.45 24.93 16.27
CA GLY A 177 3.75 25.95 15.29
C GLY A 177 2.75 27.09 15.25
N ILE A 178 2.91 27.95 14.24
CA ILE A 178 1.93 28.97 13.85
C ILE A 178 1.51 28.74 12.40
N ASP A 179 0.23 28.98 12.12
CA ASP A 179 -0.38 28.93 10.79
C ASP A 179 -0.84 30.30 10.29
N ASN A 180 -0.69 31.34 11.11
CA ASN A 180 -1.23 32.69 10.91
C ASN A 180 -0.13 33.76 10.80
N GLY A 181 1.00 33.44 10.17
CA GLY A 181 2.17 34.32 10.09
C GLY A 181 1.85 35.72 9.53
N THR A 182 0.93 35.80 8.58
CA THR A 182 0.48 37.08 7.99
C THR A 182 -0.45 37.87 8.92
N ALA A 183 -1.35 37.21 9.66
CA ALA A 183 -2.16 37.84 10.70
C ALA A 183 -1.29 38.44 11.80
N LEU A 184 -0.31 37.68 12.29
CA LEU A 184 0.66 38.15 13.30
C LEU A 184 1.46 39.36 12.79
N THR A 185 1.83 39.36 11.51
CA THR A 185 2.51 40.49 10.86
C THR A 185 1.61 41.73 10.83
N LEU A 186 0.33 41.56 10.46
CA LEU A 186 -0.62 42.65 10.40
C LEU A 186 -0.89 43.23 11.79
N LEU A 187 -1.06 42.37 12.81
CA LEU A 187 -1.34 42.79 14.18
C LEU A 187 -0.18 43.52 14.86
N LYS A 188 1.07 43.29 14.44
CA LYS A 188 2.20 44.12 14.87
C LYS A 188 2.09 45.58 14.41
N LYS A 189 1.40 45.82 13.29
CA LYS A 189 1.16 47.17 12.75
C LYS A 189 -0.16 47.74 13.26
N HIS A 190 -1.18 46.89 13.40
CA HIS A 190 -2.55 47.25 13.77
C HIS A 190 -3.02 46.39 14.94
N ALA A 191 -2.67 46.82 16.16
CA ALA A 191 -2.72 45.98 17.36
C ALA A 191 -4.13 45.70 17.93
N ASP A 192 -5.19 46.31 17.40
CA ASP A 192 -6.55 46.15 17.92
C ASP A 192 -7.62 46.27 16.83
N VAL A 193 -8.87 45.94 17.21
CA VAL A 193 -10.03 45.98 16.31
C VAL A 193 -10.26 47.39 15.74
N ALA A 194 -9.98 48.46 16.50
CA ALA A 194 -10.16 49.81 16.03
C ALA A 194 -9.14 50.15 14.92
N ALA A 195 -7.89 49.69 15.07
CA ALA A 195 -6.85 49.83 14.06
C ALA A 195 -7.16 49.01 12.79
N LEU A 196 -7.67 47.77 12.94
CA LEU A 196 -8.09 46.94 11.80
C LEU A 196 -9.27 47.57 11.03
N LYS A 197 -10.25 48.13 11.75
CA LYS A 197 -11.35 48.88 11.14
C LYS A 197 -10.88 50.13 10.42
N ALA A 198 -9.97 50.88 11.04
CA ALA A 198 -9.39 52.07 10.41
C ALA A 198 -8.66 51.69 9.12
N LEU A 199 -7.91 50.59 9.12
CA LEU A 199 -7.20 50.08 7.94
C LEU A 199 -8.17 49.63 6.84
N ALA A 200 -9.24 48.92 7.19
CA ALA A 200 -10.29 48.54 6.26
C ALA A 200 -10.95 49.75 5.58
N VAL A 201 -11.18 50.83 6.34
CA VAL A 201 -11.74 52.08 5.82
C VAL A 201 -10.71 52.81 4.95
N GLU A 202 -9.46 52.92 5.41
CA GLU A 202 -8.36 53.59 4.69
C GLU A 202 -8.15 53.01 3.30
N HIS A 203 -8.18 51.68 3.19
CA HIS A 203 -8.00 50.97 1.94
C HIS A 203 -9.30 50.58 1.25
N GLU A 204 -10.47 51.04 1.72
CA GLU A 204 -11.80 50.73 1.20
C GLU A 204 -11.98 49.22 0.91
N LEU A 205 -11.67 48.37 1.91
CA LEU A 205 -11.78 46.91 1.81
C LEU A 205 -13.24 46.46 1.95
N GLU A 206 -13.69 45.58 1.07
CA GLU A 206 -15.04 44.99 1.14
C GLU A 206 -15.05 43.83 2.15
N LEU A 207 -15.51 44.10 3.37
CA LEU A 207 -15.76 43.08 4.39
C LEU A 207 -16.94 43.47 5.29
N ASP A 208 -17.55 42.46 5.92
CA ASP A 208 -18.60 42.69 6.90
C ASP A 208 -17.99 43.26 8.20
N HIS A 209 -18.15 44.57 8.40
CA HIS A 209 -17.68 45.23 9.62
C HIS A 209 -18.33 44.70 10.89
N ALA A 210 -19.51 44.06 10.82
CA ALA A 210 -20.13 43.42 11.96
C ALA A 210 -19.33 42.20 12.42
N SER A 211 -18.68 41.46 11.51
CA SER A 211 -17.80 40.34 11.85
C SER A 211 -16.58 40.80 12.68
N LEU A 212 -16.07 42.02 12.44
CA LEU A 212 -14.97 42.57 13.27
C LEU A 212 -15.40 42.90 14.71
N ASP A 213 -16.69 43.12 14.96
CA ASP A 213 -17.26 43.32 16.29
C ASP A 213 -17.71 42.02 16.97
N ASP A 214 -17.61 40.89 16.28
CA ASP A 214 -18.00 39.60 16.85
C ASP A 214 -17.04 39.21 18.00
N ASN A 215 -17.60 38.96 19.18
CA ASN A 215 -16.85 38.53 20.34
C ASN A 215 -16.48 37.05 20.30
N ALA A 216 -17.07 36.28 19.38
CA ALA A 216 -16.71 34.87 19.15
C ALA A 216 -15.40 34.71 18.36
N LEU A 217 -14.97 35.74 17.63
CA LEU A 217 -13.75 35.74 16.83
C LEU A 217 -12.56 36.30 17.62
N THR A 218 -11.40 35.66 17.49
CA THR A 218 -10.16 36.18 18.07
C THR A 218 -9.69 37.43 17.33
N LEU A 219 -8.71 38.13 17.88
CA LEU A 219 -8.10 39.26 17.18
C LEU A 219 -7.35 38.82 15.91
N GLU A 220 -6.77 37.61 15.92
CA GLU A 220 -6.12 37.02 14.74
C GLU A 220 -7.14 36.66 13.66
N ASP A 221 -8.26 36.03 14.02
CA ASP A 221 -9.36 35.73 13.06
C ASP A 221 -9.85 37.02 12.37
N LYS A 222 -9.94 38.12 13.13
CA LYS A 222 -10.32 39.44 12.59
C LYS A 222 -9.26 40.02 11.66
N ALA A 223 -7.98 39.81 11.94
CA ALA A 223 -6.91 40.20 11.04
C ALA A 223 -6.96 39.38 9.73
N ASP A 224 -7.26 38.08 9.81
CA ASP A 224 -7.43 37.22 8.64
C ASP A 224 -8.59 37.68 7.74
N LEU A 225 -9.71 38.13 8.30
CA LEU A 225 -10.81 38.73 7.52
C LEU A 225 -10.36 39.97 6.75
N VAL A 226 -9.56 40.83 7.38
CA VAL A 226 -9.02 42.03 6.73
C VAL A 226 -8.01 41.66 5.63
N LEU A 227 -7.16 40.67 5.88
CA LEU A 227 -6.21 40.12 4.91
C LEU A 227 -6.92 39.51 3.70
N ALA A 228 -7.94 38.67 3.91
CA ALA A 228 -8.74 38.09 2.84
C ALA A 228 -9.38 39.17 1.95
N ALA A 229 -9.96 40.21 2.56
CA ALA A 229 -10.52 41.34 1.81
C ALA A 229 -9.45 42.10 1.00
N SER A 230 -8.23 42.24 1.54
CA SER A 230 -7.10 42.85 0.82
C SER A 230 -6.63 42.02 -0.37
N TYR A 231 -6.64 40.68 -0.26
CA TYR A 231 -6.28 39.78 -1.34
C TYR A 231 -7.29 39.87 -2.49
N VAL A 232 -8.59 39.90 -2.16
CA VAL A 232 -9.67 40.12 -3.14
C VAL A 232 -9.51 41.48 -3.84
N LYS A 233 -9.11 42.52 -3.09
CA LYS A 233 -8.85 43.85 -3.65
C LYS A 233 -7.55 43.95 -4.46
N GLY A 234 -6.63 43.01 -4.30
CA GLY A 234 -5.33 43.01 -4.98
C GLY A 234 -4.35 44.03 -4.40
N ILE A 235 -4.30 44.19 -3.07
CA ILE A 235 -3.34 45.07 -2.38
C ILE A 235 -2.58 44.32 -1.28
N ASP A 236 -1.37 44.80 -0.94
CA ASP A 236 -0.60 44.29 0.20
C ASP A 236 -0.72 45.25 1.39
N LEU A 237 -1.05 44.72 2.58
CA LEU A 237 -1.13 45.49 3.83
C LEU A 237 0.19 45.46 4.65
N TYR A 238 1.13 44.62 4.23
CA TYR A 238 2.45 44.42 4.83
C TYR A 238 3.48 44.11 3.73
N THR A 239 4.75 44.32 4.04
CA THR A 239 5.87 43.97 3.16
C THR A 239 6.38 42.56 3.45
N VAL A 240 7.03 41.93 2.48
CA VAL A 240 7.69 40.62 2.69
C VAL A 240 8.74 40.69 3.80
N ASP A 241 9.44 41.82 3.95
CA ASP A 241 10.44 41.99 5.01
C ASP A 241 9.79 42.00 6.41
N GLU A 242 8.63 42.64 6.56
CA GLU A 242 7.84 42.61 7.80
C GLU A 242 7.36 41.19 8.13
N LEU A 243 6.90 40.45 7.11
CA LEU A 243 6.52 39.04 7.26
C LEU A 243 7.73 38.18 7.68
N CYS A 244 8.87 38.34 7.02
CA CYS A 244 10.09 37.63 7.37
C CYS A 244 10.50 37.90 8.84
N GLN A 245 10.34 39.13 9.33
CA GLN A 245 10.62 39.46 10.73
C GLN A 245 9.67 38.71 11.68
N ALA A 246 8.36 38.72 11.41
CA ALA A 246 7.39 38.01 12.24
C ALA A 246 7.64 36.50 12.26
N LEU A 247 7.94 35.90 11.10
CA LEU A 247 8.26 34.48 11.01
C LEU A 247 9.58 34.14 11.69
N THR A 248 10.59 35.02 11.62
CA THR A 248 11.87 34.80 12.34
C THR A 248 11.66 34.73 13.85
N GLU A 249 10.86 35.63 14.41
CA GLU A 249 10.53 35.59 15.85
C GLU A 249 9.76 34.32 16.22
N ALA A 250 8.86 33.85 15.35
CA ALA A 250 8.15 32.59 15.55
C ALA A 250 9.08 31.37 15.51
N VAL A 251 10.03 31.35 14.57
CA VAL A 251 11.08 30.32 14.48
C VAL A 251 11.97 30.34 15.72
N GLU A 252 12.38 31.52 16.18
CA GLU A 252 13.21 31.67 17.40
C GLU A 252 12.48 31.16 18.64
N LYS A 253 11.20 31.52 18.79
CA LYS A 253 10.35 31.00 19.86
C LYS A 253 10.24 29.48 19.79
N MET A 254 9.96 28.93 18.60
CA MET A 254 9.83 27.48 18.43
C MET A 254 11.15 26.75 18.69
N THR A 255 12.29 27.33 18.30
CA THR A 255 13.62 26.79 18.61
C THR A 255 13.90 26.84 20.12
N ALA A 256 13.40 27.85 20.84
CA ALA A 256 13.53 27.92 22.29
C ALA A 256 12.64 26.88 23.00
N ASP A 257 11.41 26.68 22.52
CA ASP A 257 10.45 25.71 23.06
C ASP A 257 10.85 24.26 22.73
N TYR A 258 11.49 24.04 21.56
CA TYR A 258 11.91 22.73 21.05
C TYR A 258 13.39 22.75 20.57
N PRO A 259 14.37 22.86 21.49
CA PRO A 259 15.78 23.10 21.14
C PRO A 259 16.49 21.93 20.44
N GLN A 260 15.87 20.75 20.39
CA GLN A 260 16.40 19.55 19.76
C GLN A 260 15.74 19.25 18.41
N ASN A 261 14.82 20.08 17.96
CA ASN A 261 14.06 19.86 16.73
C ASN A 261 14.39 20.93 15.69
N ARG A 262 14.33 20.50 14.43
CA ARG A 262 14.36 21.42 13.28
C ARG A 262 13.01 22.09 13.10
N VAL A 263 13.01 23.20 12.37
CA VAL A 263 11.81 23.99 12.09
C VAL A 263 11.49 23.90 10.61
N ARG A 264 10.24 23.58 10.25
CA ARG A 264 9.73 23.59 8.89
C ARG A 264 8.99 24.90 8.63
N LEU A 265 9.29 25.50 7.49
CA LEU A 265 8.52 26.60 6.90
C LEU A 265 7.71 26.05 5.72
N LYS A 266 6.43 26.39 5.62
CA LYS A 266 5.57 25.90 4.53
C LYS A 266 4.60 26.98 4.06
N ALA A 267 4.55 27.28 2.76
CA ALA A 267 3.50 28.15 2.22
C ALA A 267 2.14 27.47 2.22
N ILE A 268 1.07 28.22 2.50
CA ILE A 268 -0.30 27.67 2.49
C ILE A 268 -0.75 27.20 1.10
N SER A 269 -0.22 27.81 0.04
CA SER A 269 -0.46 27.44 -1.36
C SER A 269 0.48 26.33 -1.87
N GLY A 270 1.40 25.83 -1.04
CA GLY A 270 2.35 24.79 -1.40
C GLY A 270 1.78 23.37 -1.26
N GLY A 271 1.93 22.55 -2.30
CA GLY A 271 1.53 21.14 -2.34
C GLY A 271 2.57 20.27 -3.05
N GLY A 272 2.54 18.95 -2.83
CA GLY A 272 3.42 17.98 -3.51
C GLY A 272 4.92 18.22 -3.28
N GLY A 273 5.30 18.61 -2.06
CA GLY A 273 6.69 18.87 -1.71
C GLY A 273 7.22 20.27 -2.05
N LYS A 274 6.48 21.07 -2.85
CA LYS A 274 6.87 22.43 -3.26
C LYS A 274 6.46 23.48 -2.24
N GLY A 275 7.27 24.54 -2.11
CA GLY A 275 6.97 25.69 -1.24
C GLY A 275 7.21 25.42 0.26
N GLN A 276 8.17 24.57 0.59
CA GLN A 276 8.58 24.31 1.98
C GLN A 276 10.10 24.31 2.14
N ARG A 277 10.60 24.68 3.32
CA ARG A 277 12.03 24.64 3.69
C ARG A 277 12.19 24.16 5.12
N ILE A 278 13.31 23.49 5.40
CA ILE A 278 13.66 23.06 6.75
C ILE A 278 14.85 23.89 7.21
N LEU A 279 14.69 24.57 8.33
CA LEU A 279 15.72 25.26 9.07
C LEU A 279 16.38 24.28 10.05
N GLY A 280 17.71 24.18 9.99
CA GLY A 280 18.50 23.45 10.97
C GLY A 280 18.46 24.08 12.37
N ILE A 281 18.93 23.33 13.36
CA ILE A 281 19.03 23.81 14.74
C ILE A 281 19.99 25.01 14.78
N GLY A 282 19.53 26.14 15.32
CA GLY A 282 20.32 27.37 15.40
C GLY A 282 20.37 28.19 14.10
N GLU A 283 19.62 27.81 13.05
CA GLU A 283 19.58 28.53 11.77
C GLU A 283 18.48 29.60 11.67
N SER A 284 17.89 30.05 12.79
CA SER A 284 16.77 31.02 12.76
C SER A 284 17.05 32.28 11.94
N ALA A 285 18.31 32.72 11.88
CA ALA A 285 18.77 33.86 11.07
C ALA A 285 18.57 33.66 9.54
N ARG A 286 18.42 32.43 9.06
CA ARG A 286 18.17 32.10 7.64
C ARG A 286 16.69 32.15 7.26
N THR A 287 15.78 32.36 8.21
CA THR A 287 14.33 32.45 7.96
C THR A 287 13.98 33.41 6.81
N PRO A 288 14.54 34.64 6.74
CA PRO A 288 14.20 35.56 5.65
C PRO A 288 14.65 35.10 4.26
N GLU A 289 15.78 34.39 4.17
CA GLU A 289 16.26 33.79 2.91
C GLU A 289 15.27 32.71 2.45
N MET A 290 14.97 31.77 3.33
CA MET A 290 14.10 30.62 3.04
C MET A 290 12.65 31.01 2.72
N VAL A 291 12.08 31.99 3.43
CA VAL A 291 10.73 32.50 3.15
C VAL A 291 10.65 33.08 1.73
N ARG A 292 11.66 33.86 1.31
CA ARG A 292 11.67 34.44 -0.05
C ARG A 292 11.81 33.36 -1.13
N GLU A 293 12.62 32.34 -0.89
CA GLU A 293 12.69 31.18 -1.79
C GLU A 293 11.35 30.48 -1.92
N ILE A 294 10.67 30.23 -0.79
CA ILE A 294 9.34 29.61 -0.76
C ILE A 294 8.36 30.43 -1.60
N LEU A 295 8.23 31.73 -1.33
CA LEU A 295 7.28 32.61 -2.03
C LEU A 295 7.58 32.70 -3.54
N ASN A 296 8.86 32.71 -3.93
CA ASN A 296 9.26 32.66 -5.34
C ASN A 296 8.87 31.34 -5.99
N GLU A 297 9.09 30.22 -5.31
CA GLU A 297 8.78 28.88 -5.80
C GLU A 297 7.26 28.69 -6.00
N VAL A 298 6.44 29.15 -5.05
CA VAL A 298 4.97 29.10 -5.16
C VAL A 298 4.38 30.27 -5.95
N LYS A 299 5.22 31.16 -6.50
CA LYS A 299 4.84 32.32 -7.32
C LYS A 299 3.86 33.28 -6.64
N THR A 300 4.00 33.50 -5.33
CA THR A 300 3.12 34.39 -4.54
C THR A 300 3.78 35.74 -4.19
N THR A 301 4.72 36.20 -5.03
CA THR A 301 5.41 37.50 -4.83
C THR A 301 4.68 38.69 -5.45
N GLY A 302 3.55 38.48 -6.13
CA GLY A 302 2.72 39.53 -6.69
C GLY A 302 1.93 40.30 -5.63
N VAL A 303 1.47 41.51 -5.99
CA VAL A 303 0.68 42.36 -5.09
C VAL A 303 -0.70 41.74 -4.86
N GLY A 304 -1.11 41.62 -3.60
CA GLY A 304 -2.39 41.01 -3.23
C GLY A 304 -2.39 39.48 -3.21
N ASP A 305 -1.27 38.84 -3.57
CA ASP A 305 -1.11 37.40 -3.38
C ASP A 305 -1.09 37.05 -1.89
N ASN A 306 -1.70 35.92 -1.54
CA ASN A 306 -1.61 35.35 -0.20
C ASN A 306 -0.18 34.82 0.04
N LYS A 307 0.57 35.53 0.88
CA LYS A 307 1.97 35.23 1.23
C LYS A 307 2.10 34.44 2.54
N ASN A 308 1.02 33.82 3.02
CA ASN A 308 1.05 33.16 4.31
C ASN A 308 1.97 31.92 4.33
N VAL A 309 2.89 31.91 5.29
CA VAL A 309 3.85 30.83 5.52
C VAL A 309 3.69 30.36 6.97
N LEU A 310 3.48 29.06 7.12
CA LEU A 310 3.41 28.35 8.39
C LEU A 310 4.82 28.11 8.93
N VAL A 311 4.96 28.14 10.26
CA VAL A 311 6.17 27.78 10.99
C VAL A 311 5.82 26.60 11.88
N GLU A 312 6.29 25.40 11.55
CA GLU A 312 5.90 24.15 12.21
C GLU A 312 7.13 23.36 12.68
N LEU A 313 6.96 22.56 13.72
CA LEU A 313 7.97 21.60 14.15
C LEU A 313 8.25 20.63 12.99
N ASN A 314 9.52 20.45 12.62
CA ASN A 314 9.85 19.44 11.63
C ASN A 314 9.78 18.05 12.27
N ILE A 315 8.91 17.18 11.72
CA ILE A 315 8.84 15.78 12.12
C ILE A 315 9.87 14.98 11.32
N GLU A 316 10.79 14.32 12.03
CA GLU A 316 11.91 13.58 11.45
C GLU A 316 11.54 12.16 11.04
N THR A 317 10.84 11.48 11.95
CA THR A 317 10.35 10.13 11.79
C THR A 317 8.83 10.17 11.71
N THR A 318 8.31 9.93 10.51
CA THR A 318 6.87 9.96 10.27
C THR A 318 6.36 8.52 10.29
N ARG A 319 5.58 8.18 11.30
CA ARG A 319 4.60 7.09 11.20
C ARG A 319 3.26 7.70 10.84
N HIS A 320 2.59 7.11 9.87
CA HIS A 320 1.25 7.53 9.45
C HIS A 320 0.25 6.60 10.13
N GLN A 321 -0.50 7.14 11.09
CA GLN A 321 -1.57 6.39 11.75
C GLN A 321 -2.88 7.17 11.65
N GLU A 322 -3.98 6.44 11.63
CA GLU A 322 -5.27 7.05 11.41
C GLU A 322 -6.35 6.34 12.22
N ILE A 323 -7.38 7.07 12.63
CA ILE A 323 -8.50 6.57 13.44
C ILE A 323 -9.77 6.58 12.61
N GLN A 324 -10.47 5.44 12.57
CA GLN A 324 -11.81 5.40 11.99
C GLN A 324 -12.77 6.16 12.89
N ALA A 325 -13.43 7.20 12.37
CA ALA A 325 -14.44 7.96 13.08
C ALA A 325 -15.84 7.76 12.45
N ILE A 326 -16.87 7.79 13.28
CA ILE A 326 -18.27 7.66 12.88
C ILE A 326 -19.13 8.58 13.74
N GLY A 327 -20.05 9.31 13.12
CA GLY A 327 -21.01 10.11 13.86
C GLY A 327 -22.36 10.23 13.16
N ASN A 328 -23.36 10.72 13.88
CA ASN A 328 -24.72 10.94 13.36
C ASN A 328 -25.14 12.42 13.33
N GLY A 329 -24.18 13.33 13.50
CA GLY A 329 -24.36 14.77 13.63
C GLY A 329 -24.57 15.25 15.07
N LEU A 330 -24.81 14.34 16.03
CA LEU A 330 -24.97 14.66 17.45
C LEU A 330 -23.92 13.98 18.34
N TRP A 331 -23.62 12.71 18.07
CA TRP A 331 -22.55 11.97 18.72
C TRP A 331 -21.49 11.57 17.70
N SER A 332 -20.26 11.37 18.17
CA SER A 332 -19.19 10.73 17.41
C SER A 332 -18.48 9.67 18.27
N MET A 333 -17.85 8.70 17.62
CA MET A 333 -17.01 7.68 18.24
C MET A 333 -15.94 7.18 17.28
N SER A 334 -14.95 6.49 17.84
CA SER A 334 -13.88 5.84 17.09
C SER A 334 -14.05 4.32 16.98
N MET A 335 -13.45 3.73 15.95
CA MET A 335 -13.36 2.27 15.74
C MET A 335 -11.91 1.81 15.58
N GLY A 336 -11.04 2.16 16.52
CA GLY A 336 -9.63 1.79 16.50
C GLY A 336 -8.82 2.57 15.47
N GLY A 337 -7.53 2.26 15.46
CA GLY A 337 -6.56 2.84 14.54
C GLY A 337 -6.14 1.90 13.42
N ARG A 338 -5.45 2.46 12.44
CA ARG A 338 -4.73 1.75 11.38
C ARG A 338 -3.33 2.37 11.26
N ASP A 339 -2.32 1.52 11.11
CA ASP A 339 -0.96 1.94 10.75
C ASP A 339 -0.79 1.78 9.25
N CYS A 340 -0.64 2.93 8.58
CA CYS A 340 -0.46 3.03 7.13
C CYS A 340 0.95 3.54 6.78
N SER A 341 1.92 3.33 7.67
CA SER A 341 3.29 3.80 7.49
C SER A 341 4.03 3.09 6.36
N LEU A 342 3.61 1.90 5.97
CA LEU A 342 4.17 1.14 4.85
C LEU A 342 3.61 1.66 3.53
N GLN A 343 4.25 2.72 3.04
CA GLN A 343 3.88 3.43 1.83
C GLN A 343 5.09 3.86 1.01
N MET A 344 4.88 4.10 -0.28
CA MET A 344 5.88 4.61 -1.21
C MET A 344 5.29 5.74 -2.04
N HIS A 345 5.97 6.89 -2.11
CA HIS A 345 5.48 8.10 -2.79
C HIS A 345 4.03 8.48 -2.41
N GLU A 346 3.71 8.44 -1.12
CA GLU A 346 2.38 8.73 -0.58
C GLU A 346 1.28 7.74 -1.01
N GLN A 347 1.67 6.58 -1.57
CA GLN A 347 0.77 5.46 -1.86
C GLN A 347 0.92 4.37 -0.81
N LYS A 348 -0.14 4.15 -0.03
CA LYS A 348 -0.20 3.09 0.98
C LYS A 348 -0.18 1.70 0.31
N LEU A 349 0.57 0.75 0.87
CA LEU A 349 0.83 -0.58 0.31
C LEU A 349 0.33 -1.70 1.22
N LEU A 350 0.63 -1.60 2.53
CA LEU A 350 0.22 -2.55 3.56
C LEU A 350 -0.35 -1.74 4.74
N GLU A 351 -1.56 -2.07 5.15
CA GLU A 351 -2.26 -1.40 6.23
C GLU A 351 -2.59 -2.40 7.34
N VAL A 352 -2.26 -2.04 8.58
CA VAL A 352 -2.34 -2.94 9.73
C VAL A 352 -3.27 -2.34 10.78
N SER A 353 -4.18 -3.13 11.36
CA SER A 353 -5.02 -2.62 12.43
C SER A 353 -4.20 -2.31 13.70
N VAL A 354 -4.61 -1.27 14.41
CA VAL A 354 -4.06 -0.89 15.71
C VAL A 354 -5.22 -0.79 16.68
N THR A 355 -5.41 -1.85 17.47
CA THR A 355 -6.52 -1.99 18.41
C THR A 355 -6.00 -1.96 19.85
N VAL A 356 -6.84 -1.53 20.77
CA VAL A 356 -6.53 -1.56 22.21
C VAL A 356 -6.27 -3.00 22.64
N GLU A 357 -7.09 -3.93 22.17
CA GLU A 357 -7.04 -5.35 22.51
C GLU A 357 -5.77 -6.03 21.97
N SER A 358 -5.35 -5.71 20.73
CA SER A 358 -4.09 -6.23 20.19
C SER A 358 -2.87 -5.72 20.96
N LEU A 359 -2.82 -4.41 21.26
CA LEU A 359 -1.71 -3.84 22.03
C LEU A 359 -1.65 -4.42 23.47
N GLN A 360 -2.80 -4.62 24.11
CA GLN A 360 -2.86 -5.29 25.42
C GLN A 360 -2.34 -6.73 25.35
N SER A 361 -2.76 -7.50 24.34
CA SER A 361 -2.27 -8.87 24.15
C SER A 361 -0.76 -8.90 23.88
N ALA A 362 -0.24 -7.97 23.06
CA ALA A 362 1.19 -7.85 22.79
C ALA A 362 2.00 -7.48 24.05
N ILE A 363 1.48 -6.59 24.89
CA ILE A 363 2.09 -6.25 26.19
C ILE A 363 2.17 -7.49 27.08
N GLU A 364 1.08 -8.25 27.20
CA GLU A 364 1.04 -9.48 28.02
C GLU A 364 2.06 -10.52 27.51
N GLN A 365 2.19 -10.68 26.20
CA GLN A 365 3.18 -11.57 25.58
C GLN A 365 4.62 -11.10 25.87
N ALA A 366 4.89 -9.80 25.71
CA ALA A 366 6.20 -9.21 25.98
C ALA A 366 6.57 -9.30 27.48
N GLU A 367 5.59 -9.13 28.39
CA GLU A 367 5.75 -9.35 29.83
C GLU A 367 6.10 -10.80 30.14
N ALA A 368 5.42 -11.77 29.52
CA ALA A 368 5.71 -13.18 29.68
C ALA A 368 7.11 -13.56 29.17
N ALA A 369 7.58 -12.91 28.10
CA ALA A 369 8.91 -13.09 27.53
C ALA A 369 10.02 -12.28 28.23
N GLY A 370 9.67 -11.36 29.13
CA GLY A 370 10.65 -10.52 29.85
C GLY A 370 11.29 -9.42 29.00
N LEU A 371 10.61 -8.95 27.95
CA LEU A 371 11.13 -7.98 26.97
C LEU A 371 10.90 -6.53 27.43
N VAL A 372 11.70 -6.06 28.39
CA VAL A 372 11.49 -4.78 29.11
C VAL A 372 11.34 -3.55 28.21
N GLU A 373 12.17 -3.39 27.18
CA GLU A 373 12.09 -2.22 26.29
C GLU A 373 10.86 -2.28 25.38
N GLU A 374 10.51 -3.47 24.88
CA GLU A 374 9.31 -3.69 24.06
C GLU A 374 8.03 -3.38 24.85
N ILE A 375 7.93 -3.86 26.10
CA ILE A 375 6.81 -3.56 27.01
C ILE A 375 6.59 -2.05 27.14
N LYS A 376 7.68 -1.30 27.38
CA LYS A 376 7.62 0.15 27.55
C LYS A 376 7.09 0.85 26.29
N VAL A 377 7.54 0.42 25.12
CA VAL A 377 7.11 0.99 23.84
C VAL A 377 5.65 0.65 23.54
N LEU A 378 5.24 -0.60 23.75
CA LEU A 378 3.86 -1.03 23.53
C LEU A 378 2.88 -0.33 24.48
N GLN A 379 3.25 -0.12 25.75
CA GLN A 379 2.45 0.66 26.71
C GLN A 379 2.30 2.12 26.27
N GLN A 380 3.35 2.71 25.68
CA GLN A 380 3.29 4.06 25.14
C GLN A 380 2.44 4.12 23.86
N ASP A 381 2.52 3.12 22.98
CA ASP A 381 1.67 3.02 21.80
C ASP A 381 0.19 2.85 22.18
N LEU A 382 -0.12 2.05 23.22
CA LEU A 382 -1.48 1.92 23.76
C LEU A 382 -2.03 3.27 24.25
N LYS A 383 -1.25 4.00 25.04
CA LYS A 383 -1.64 5.33 25.51
C LYS A 383 -1.83 6.32 24.36
N THR A 384 -0.98 6.24 23.34
CA THR A 384 -1.06 7.10 22.15
C THR A 384 -2.33 6.81 21.37
N LEU A 385 -2.65 5.53 21.14
CA LEU A 385 -3.89 5.09 20.52
C LEU A 385 -5.12 5.61 21.27
N GLU A 386 -5.19 5.38 22.59
CA GLU A 386 -6.32 5.85 23.42
C GLU A 386 -6.52 7.38 23.32
N SER A 387 -5.44 8.15 23.29
CA SER A 387 -5.50 9.61 23.10
C SER A 387 -6.01 9.98 21.71
N MET A 388 -5.51 9.31 20.67
CA MET A 388 -5.95 9.53 19.28
C MET A 388 -7.42 9.16 19.09
N GLU A 389 -7.89 8.07 19.70
CA GLU A 389 -9.30 7.65 19.68
C GLU A 389 -10.22 8.69 20.32
N ASP A 390 -9.87 9.19 21.51
CA ASP A 390 -10.62 10.26 22.20
C ASP A 390 -10.62 11.55 21.37
N GLU A 391 -9.46 11.96 20.86
CA GLU A 391 -9.32 13.16 20.02
C GLU A 391 -10.14 13.08 18.74
N ALA A 392 -10.13 11.94 18.04
CA ALA A 392 -10.95 11.73 16.84
C ALA A 392 -12.45 11.80 17.14
N ALA A 393 -12.90 11.21 18.26
CA ALA A 393 -14.30 11.29 18.67
C ALA A 393 -14.72 12.75 19.01
N ARG A 394 -13.92 13.47 19.82
CA ARG A 394 -14.20 14.87 20.16
C ARG A 394 -14.17 15.78 18.94
N PHE A 395 -13.21 15.58 18.04
CA PHE A 395 -13.13 16.33 16.78
C PHE A 395 -14.36 16.09 15.92
N GLY A 396 -14.77 14.83 15.74
CA GLY A 396 -15.96 14.45 15.00
C GLY A 396 -17.25 15.07 15.57
N GLU A 397 -17.40 15.12 16.91
CA GLU A 397 -18.55 15.81 17.53
C GLU A 397 -18.53 17.32 17.26
N ALA A 398 -17.36 17.95 17.28
CA ALA A 398 -17.22 19.38 17.08
C ALA A 398 -17.53 19.84 15.65
N VAL A 399 -17.13 19.05 14.64
CA VAL A 399 -17.48 19.32 13.23
C VAL A 399 -18.89 18.82 12.87
N GLY A 400 -19.56 18.14 13.81
CA GLY A 400 -20.89 17.58 13.57
C GLY A 400 -20.89 16.44 12.56
N LEU A 401 -19.89 15.57 12.62
CA LEU A 401 -19.75 14.38 11.76
C LEU A 401 -21.05 13.57 11.76
N ASP A 402 -21.59 13.35 10.57
CA ASP A 402 -22.89 12.70 10.31
C ASP A 402 -22.80 11.49 9.38
N SER A 403 -21.59 10.98 9.19
CA SER A 403 -21.31 9.74 8.48
C SER A 403 -20.02 9.10 9.00
N VAL A 404 -19.33 8.33 8.15
CA VAL A 404 -18.00 7.81 8.42
C VAL A 404 -16.93 8.76 7.89
N SER A 405 -15.79 8.82 8.56
CA SER A 405 -14.63 9.62 8.15
C SER A 405 -13.37 9.06 8.82
N THR A 406 -12.20 9.48 8.36
CA THR A 406 -10.94 9.06 8.97
C THR A 406 -10.15 10.25 9.49
N PHE A 407 -9.71 10.16 10.74
CA PHE A 407 -8.90 11.15 11.41
C PHE A 407 -7.42 10.75 11.33
N GLU A 408 -6.63 11.47 10.55
CA GLU A 408 -5.22 11.12 10.28
C GLU A 408 -4.25 11.86 11.21
N CYS A 409 -3.23 11.13 11.65
CA CYS A 409 -2.19 11.59 12.55
C CYS A 409 -0.79 11.23 12.03
N ILE A 410 0.16 12.13 12.26
CA ILE A 410 1.58 11.78 12.30
C ILE A 410 1.92 11.36 13.72
N VAL A 411 2.52 10.18 13.87
CA VAL A 411 3.10 9.74 15.13
C VAL A 411 4.63 9.84 15.04
N ASP A 412 5.22 10.57 15.97
CA ASP A 412 6.66 10.74 16.12
C ASP A 412 7.07 10.39 17.56
N ARG A 413 7.72 9.24 17.72
CA ARG A 413 8.11 8.64 19.01
C ARG A 413 6.91 8.43 19.93
N ASP A 414 6.73 9.33 20.90
CA ASP A 414 5.71 9.25 21.97
C ASP A 414 4.63 10.33 21.80
N LYS A 415 4.62 11.02 20.65
CA LYS A 415 3.69 12.11 20.36
C LYS A 415 2.95 11.83 19.06
N HIS A 416 1.69 12.23 19.02
CA HIS A 416 0.88 12.26 17.81
C HIS A 416 0.45 13.69 17.50
N PHE A 417 0.22 13.95 16.22
CA PHE A 417 -0.22 15.24 15.71
C PHE A 417 -1.24 15.03 14.59
N PHE A 418 -2.43 15.59 14.76
CA PHE A 418 -3.47 15.65 13.75
C PHE A 418 -2.95 16.29 12.46
N MET A 419 -3.22 15.63 11.35
CA MET A 419 -2.92 16.11 10.00
C MET A 419 -4.16 16.69 9.34
N GLU A 420 -5.17 15.84 9.18
CA GLU A 420 -6.40 16.13 8.45
C GLU A 420 -7.46 15.08 8.79
N MET A 421 -8.70 15.38 8.40
CA MET A 421 -9.81 14.44 8.47
C MET A 421 -10.33 14.20 7.06
N ASN A 422 -10.23 12.96 6.59
CA ASN A 422 -10.81 12.55 5.32
C ASN A 422 -12.31 12.37 5.51
N THR A 423 -13.12 13.17 4.82
CA THR A 423 -14.58 13.23 4.98
C THR A 423 -15.30 12.22 4.08
N ARG A 424 -14.76 11.00 4.05
CA ARG A 424 -15.24 9.87 3.26
C ARG A 424 -14.80 8.55 3.88
N ILE A 425 -15.35 7.45 3.39
CA ILE A 425 -14.78 6.13 3.62
C ILE A 425 -13.39 6.05 2.95
N GLN A 426 -12.48 5.26 3.51
CA GLN A 426 -11.14 5.04 2.96
C GLN A 426 -11.02 3.62 2.38
N VAL A 427 -9.95 3.34 1.65
CA VAL A 427 -9.77 2.05 0.96
C VAL A 427 -9.64 0.94 1.99
N GLU A 428 -8.78 1.16 2.97
CA GLU A 428 -8.41 0.30 4.10
C GLU A 428 -9.45 0.18 5.21
N HIS A 429 -10.68 0.66 4.98
CA HIS A 429 -11.74 0.61 5.99
C HIS A 429 -12.10 -0.82 6.41
N ARG A 430 -11.85 -1.80 5.53
CA ARG A 430 -12.04 -3.23 5.80
C ARG A 430 -11.20 -3.75 6.95
N VAL A 431 -9.99 -3.24 7.13
CA VAL A 431 -9.13 -3.53 8.28
C VAL A 431 -9.90 -3.24 9.58
N THR A 432 -10.57 -2.09 9.65
CA THR A 432 -11.40 -1.72 10.81
C THR A 432 -12.66 -2.58 10.94
N GLU A 433 -13.38 -2.83 9.85
CA GLU A 433 -14.58 -3.67 9.88
C GLU A 433 -14.29 -5.07 10.41
N LEU A 434 -13.15 -5.64 10.03
CA LEU A 434 -12.73 -6.97 10.46
C LEU A 434 -12.40 -7.02 11.95
N CYS A 435 -11.90 -5.93 12.52
CA CYS A 435 -11.62 -5.86 13.96
C CYS A 435 -12.88 -5.57 14.79
N TYR A 436 -13.77 -4.71 14.30
CA TYR A 436 -14.87 -4.19 15.11
C TYR A 436 -16.23 -4.18 14.41
N ALA A 437 -17.28 -4.40 15.22
CA ALA A 437 -18.67 -4.19 14.87
C ALA A 437 -19.31 -3.11 15.76
N LEU A 438 -20.49 -2.65 15.38
CA LEU A 438 -21.29 -1.68 16.11
C LEU A 438 -22.62 -2.31 16.52
N GLN A 439 -22.88 -2.38 17.82
CA GLN A 439 -24.17 -2.82 18.35
C GLN A 439 -25.04 -1.62 18.71
N PHE A 440 -26.17 -1.49 18.02
CA PHE A 440 -27.22 -0.52 18.34
C PHE A 440 -28.26 -1.17 19.24
N THR A 441 -28.52 -0.56 20.39
CA THR A 441 -29.47 -1.06 21.39
C THR A 441 -30.57 -0.03 21.63
N ASN A 442 -31.81 -0.49 21.72
CA ASN A 442 -32.95 0.35 22.06
C ASN A 442 -32.76 0.94 23.47
N PRO A 443 -32.74 2.29 23.63
CA PRO A 443 -32.61 2.92 24.94
C PRO A 443 -33.71 2.52 25.94
N ASP A 444 -34.89 2.14 25.45
CA ASP A 444 -36.04 1.76 26.28
C ASP A 444 -36.13 0.24 26.55
N ASN A 445 -35.40 -0.60 25.81
CA ASN A 445 -35.44 -2.05 25.92
C ASN A 445 -34.13 -2.71 25.46
N ALA A 446 -33.27 -3.11 26.39
CA ALA A 446 -31.96 -3.68 26.07
C ALA A 446 -32.00 -4.99 25.26
N GLU A 447 -33.13 -5.71 25.23
CA GLU A 447 -33.30 -6.93 24.43
C GLU A 447 -33.50 -6.64 22.93
N ASP A 448 -33.88 -5.40 22.57
CA ASP A 448 -33.99 -4.97 21.18
C ASP A 448 -32.65 -4.37 20.73
N SER A 449 -31.89 -5.13 19.94
CA SER A 449 -30.63 -4.66 19.34
C SER A 449 -30.41 -5.22 17.94
N PHE A 450 -29.50 -4.57 17.20
CA PHE A 450 -28.94 -5.09 15.96
C PHE A 450 -27.46 -4.73 15.87
N VAL A 451 -26.71 -5.49 15.07
CA VAL A 451 -25.27 -5.32 14.89
C VAL A 451 -25.01 -4.96 13.44
N VAL A 452 -24.16 -3.95 13.25
CA VAL A 452 -23.63 -3.51 11.96
C VAL A 452 -22.16 -3.85 11.97
N GLU A 453 -21.68 -4.62 10.98
CA GLU A 453 -20.24 -4.90 10.83
C GLU A 453 -19.74 -4.50 9.43
N SER A 454 -20.46 -3.61 8.73
CA SER A 454 -19.99 -2.93 7.53
C SER A 454 -20.17 -1.42 7.67
N LEU A 455 -19.15 -0.65 7.33
CA LEU A 455 -19.15 0.80 7.29
C LEU A 455 -19.98 1.33 6.13
N VAL A 456 -20.06 0.63 4.99
CA VAL A 456 -21.02 0.99 3.92
C VAL A 456 -22.46 0.83 4.42
N GLU A 457 -22.78 -0.26 5.14
CA GLU A 457 -24.09 -0.43 5.79
C GLU A 457 -24.35 0.70 6.80
N MET A 458 -23.35 1.05 7.60
CA MET A 458 -23.42 2.15 8.57
C MET A 458 -23.70 3.50 7.90
N MET A 459 -23.02 3.81 6.79
CA MET A 459 -23.23 5.03 6.01
C MET A 459 -24.67 5.12 5.48
N VAL A 460 -25.23 4.02 4.98
CA VAL A 460 -26.62 3.97 4.50
C VAL A 460 -27.59 4.22 5.67
N LEU A 461 -27.36 3.59 6.82
CA LEU A 461 -28.18 3.78 8.02
C LEU A 461 -28.12 5.23 8.53
N LEU A 462 -26.96 5.87 8.51
CA LEU A 462 -26.80 7.28 8.90
C LEU A 462 -27.52 8.22 7.94
N ALA A 463 -27.36 8.00 6.63
CA ALA A 463 -28.03 8.81 5.61
C ALA A 463 -29.57 8.71 5.68
N ALA A 464 -30.10 7.51 5.98
CA ALA A 464 -31.55 7.30 6.07
C ALA A 464 -32.14 7.67 7.45
N HIS A 465 -31.40 7.41 8.54
CA HIS A 465 -31.95 7.39 9.90
C HIS A 465 -31.07 8.05 10.97
N GLY A 466 -29.99 8.75 10.59
CA GLY A 466 -28.97 9.31 11.50
C GLY A 466 -29.51 9.92 12.79
N PRO A 467 -30.45 10.90 12.74
CA PRO A 467 -31.00 11.54 13.94
C PRO A 467 -31.74 10.61 14.91
N LYS A 468 -32.15 9.41 14.47
CA LYS A 468 -32.86 8.40 15.27
C LYS A 468 -31.95 7.31 15.85
N LEU A 469 -30.73 7.18 15.33
CA LEU A 469 -29.81 6.13 15.75
C LEU A 469 -29.16 6.51 17.10
N PRO A 470 -29.29 5.67 18.15
CA PRO A 470 -28.57 5.89 19.40
C PRO A 470 -27.06 5.67 19.18
N LYS A 471 -26.22 6.21 20.07
CA LYS A 471 -24.78 5.93 20.05
C LYS A 471 -24.57 4.42 20.26
N PRO A 472 -23.93 3.71 19.33
CA PRO A 472 -23.74 2.26 19.45
C PRO A 472 -22.62 1.93 20.43
N MET A 473 -22.55 0.65 20.79
CA MET A 473 -21.41 0.07 21.49
C MET A 473 -20.49 -0.61 20.48
N ARG A 474 -19.18 -0.35 20.57
CA ARG A 474 -18.16 -1.06 19.80
C ARG A 474 -18.03 -2.49 20.32
N ILE A 475 -18.05 -3.47 19.43
CA ILE A 475 -17.90 -4.91 19.72
C ILE A 475 -16.66 -5.43 19.00
N LEU A 476 -15.78 -6.11 19.72
CA LEU A 476 -14.64 -6.79 19.12
C LEU A 476 -15.09 -8.01 18.30
N ARG A 477 -14.57 -8.12 17.08
CA ARG A 477 -14.68 -9.30 16.21
C ARG A 477 -13.36 -10.07 16.20
N HIS A 478 -12.27 -9.37 15.88
CA HIS A 478 -10.91 -9.91 15.81
C HIS A 478 -9.91 -8.88 16.37
N ASN A 479 -8.83 -9.34 17.00
CA ASN A 479 -7.80 -8.45 17.56
C ASN A 479 -7.04 -7.72 16.46
N ASP A 480 -6.70 -8.45 15.40
CA ASP A 480 -5.80 -8.01 14.35
C ASP A 480 -6.37 -8.31 12.96
N SER A 481 -6.07 -7.40 12.05
CA SER A 481 -6.34 -7.53 10.62
C SER A 481 -5.25 -6.81 9.82
N VAL A 482 -4.95 -7.34 8.65
CA VAL A 482 -3.95 -6.78 7.72
C VAL A 482 -4.57 -6.73 6.34
N GLU A 483 -4.36 -5.63 5.63
CA GLU A 483 -4.69 -5.44 4.22
C GLU A 483 -3.41 -5.27 3.41
N ALA A 484 -3.30 -6.01 2.31
CA ALA A 484 -2.27 -5.83 1.30
C ALA A 484 -2.90 -5.33 0.00
N ARG A 485 -2.44 -4.17 -0.48
CA ARG A 485 -2.93 -3.58 -1.73
C ARG A 485 -2.22 -4.17 -2.93
N MET A 486 -2.90 -5.05 -3.64
CA MET A 486 -2.38 -5.64 -4.85
C MET A 486 -2.52 -4.64 -6.00
N ASN A 487 -1.38 -4.17 -6.52
CA ASN A 487 -1.28 -3.16 -7.56
C ASN A 487 -0.62 -3.71 -8.82
N ALA A 488 -0.97 -3.13 -9.96
CA ALA A 488 -0.30 -3.28 -11.24
C ALA A 488 1.01 -2.49 -11.26
N THR A 489 2.03 -3.02 -10.60
CA THR A 489 3.37 -2.42 -10.52
C THR A 489 4.45 -3.47 -10.75
N ASN A 490 5.63 -3.05 -11.19
CA ASN A 490 6.77 -3.94 -11.38
C ASN A 490 7.48 -4.28 -10.04
N GLN A 491 8.56 -5.06 -10.12
CA GLN A 491 9.34 -5.52 -8.95
C GLN A 491 10.06 -4.38 -8.19
N ALA A 492 10.11 -3.16 -8.75
CA ALA A 492 10.60 -1.95 -8.09
C ALA A 492 9.45 -1.00 -7.66
N LEU A 493 8.20 -1.50 -7.67
CA LEU A 493 6.97 -0.78 -7.35
C LEU A 493 6.65 0.43 -8.24
N GLN A 494 7.19 0.47 -9.46
CA GLN A 494 6.78 1.47 -10.45
C GLN A 494 5.49 1.01 -11.14
N PRO A 495 4.55 1.93 -11.47
CA PRO A 495 3.31 1.59 -12.17
C PRO A 495 3.56 0.83 -13.48
N SER A 496 2.76 -0.21 -13.73
CA SER A 496 2.83 -1.06 -14.91
C SER A 496 1.44 -1.25 -15.52
N ALA A 497 1.05 -0.33 -16.38
CA ALA A 497 -0.26 -0.34 -17.03
C ALA A 497 -0.31 -1.27 -18.27
N GLY A 498 -1.53 -1.67 -18.67
CA GLY A 498 -1.77 -2.34 -19.95
C GLY A 498 -1.63 -3.86 -19.97
N GLY A 499 -1.18 -4.47 -18.87
CA GLY A 499 -1.11 -5.93 -18.73
C GLY A 499 -2.50 -6.59 -18.79
N VAL A 500 -2.56 -7.84 -19.25
CA VAL A 500 -3.80 -8.63 -19.32
C VAL A 500 -3.72 -9.80 -18.36
N ILE A 501 -4.64 -9.89 -17.40
CA ILE A 501 -4.84 -11.05 -16.55
C ILE A 501 -5.62 -12.10 -17.35
N ASP A 502 -4.99 -13.24 -17.62
CA ASP A 502 -5.59 -14.39 -18.33
C ASP A 502 -6.02 -15.49 -17.35
N TYR A 503 -5.45 -15.49 -16.14
CA TYR A 503 -5.74 -16.44 -15.08
C TYR A 503 -5.47 -15.81 -13.72
N TRP A 504 -6.36 -16.06 -12.77
CA TRP A 504 -6.15 -15.84 -11.35
C TRP A 504 -6.64 -17.09 -10.61
N SER A 505 -5.86 -17.58 -9.65
CA SER A 505 -6.29 -18.66 -8.76
C SER A 505 -7.61 -18.34 -8.06
N ASP A 506 -8.40 -19.38 -7.85
CA ASP A 506 -9.61 -19.36 -7.03
C ASP A 506 -9.27 -18.90 -5.60
N ALA A 507 -10.19 -18.18 -4.96
CA ALA A 507 -9.99 -17.76 -3.57
C ALA A 507 -10.00 -18.98 -2.65
N VAL A 508 -9.11 -19.02 -1.66
CA VAL A 508 -8.97 -20.14 -0.72
C VAL A 508 -9.74 -19.90 0.57
N VAL A 509 -9.85 -20.91 1.42
CA VAL A 509 -10.61 -20.80 2.68
C VAL A 509 -10.02 -19.68 3.55
N GLY A 510 -10.86 -18.71 3.92
CA GLY A 510 -10.44 -17.58 4.75
C GLY A 510 -9.80 -16.42 3.98
N GLU A 511 -9.52 -16.58 2.68
CA GLU A 511 -9.08 -15.48 1.83
C GLU A 511 -10.21 -14.46 1.65
N ILE A 512 -9.95 -13.22 2.05
CA ILE A 512 -10.78 -12.07 1.71
C ILE A 512 -10.10 -11.37 0.55
N ARG A 513 -10.83 -11.26 -0.56
CA ARG A 513 -10.36 -10.63 -1.79
C ARG A 513 -11.39 -9.59 -2.21
N ASP A 514 -11.07 -8.33 -1.97
CA ASP A 514 -11.90 -7.19 -2.37
C ASP A 514 -11.40 -6.65 -3.70
N ASP A 515 -11.97 -7.17 -4.79
CA ASP A 515 -11.75 -6.71 -6.15
C ASP A 515 -13.00 -6.06 -6.74
N GLN A 516 -12.92 -5.55 -7.98
CA GLN A 516 -14.07 -4.99 -8.70
C GLN A 516 -14.90 -6.04 -9.47
N GLY A 517 -14.94 -7.30 -9.00
CA GLY A 517 -15.53 -8.44 -9.69
C GLY A 517 -14.60 -9.10 -10.72
N ILE A 518 -13.28 -8.86 -10.66
CA ILE A 518 -12.31 -9.38 -11.64
C ILE A 518 -12.22 -10.89 -11.58
N SER A 519 -12.14 -11.44 -10.36
CA SER A 519 -12.03 -12.87 -10.11
C SER A 519 -13.28 -13.67 -10.45
N LEU A 520 -14.42 -13.02 -10.67
CA LEU A 520 -15.66 -13.69 -11.04
C LEU A 520 -15.53 -14.42 -12.38
N HIS A 521 -15.77 -15.73 -12.34
CA HIS A 521 -15.87 -16.55 -13.53
C HIS A 521 -17.20 -16.31 -14.26
N ASN A 522 -17.21 -16.67 -15.54
CA ASN A 522 -18.45 -16.77 -16.29
C ASN A 522 -19.40 -17.77 -15.60
N PRO A 523 -20.64 -17.38 -15.23
CA PRO A 523 -21.55 -18.24 -14.48
C PRO A 523 -22.04 -19.46 -15.27
N ASP A 524 -22.00 -19.43 -16.61
CA ASP A 524 -22.44 -20.52 -17.47
C ASP A 524 -21.33 -21.53 -17.76
N THR A 525 -20.08 -21.06 -17.92
CA THR A 525 -18.95 -21.92 -18.33
C THR A 525 -17.94 -22.20 -17.23
N ASP A 526 -18.01 -21.48 -16.11
CA ASP A 526 -17.02 -21.50 -15.02
C ASP A 526 -15.58 -21.23 -15.49
N VAL A 527 -15.43 -20.30 -16.44
CA VAL A 527 -14.13 -19.90 -16.99
C VAL A 527 -13.79 -18.49 -16.54
N PHE A 528 -12.55 -18.29 -16.11
CA PHE A 528 -12.01 -16.96 -15.79
C PHE A 528 -12.15 -16.01 -16.99
N MET A 529 -12.70 -14.83 -16.73
CA MET A 529 -12.93 -13.81 -17.74
C MET A 529 -11.72 -12.90 -17.80
N LYS A 530 -10.99 -12.95 -18.93
CA LYS A 530 -9.80 -12.12 -19.17
C LYS A 530 -10.05 -10.65 -18.80
N TYR A 531 -9.06 -10.05 -18.17
CA TYR A 531 -9.16 -8.68 -17.67
C TYR A 531 -7.95 -7.85 -18.09
N THR A 532 -8.19 -6.71 -18.74
CA THR A 532 -7.15 -5.75 -19.11
C THR A 532 -6.97 -4.75 -17.97
N LEU A 533 -5.76 -4.63 -17.46
CA LEU A 533 -5.41 -3.64 -16.44
C LEU A 533 -5.48 -2.23 -17.03
N ALA A 534 -6.31 -1.39 -16.43
CA ALA A 534 -6.50 -0.01 -16.82
C ALA A 534 -5.21 0.80 -16.62
N GLY A 535 -4.78 1.57 -17.63
CA GLY A 535 -3.82 2.65 -17.44
C GLY A 535 -4.46 4.01 -17.14
N ALA A 536 -5.78 4.13 -17.26
CA ALA A 536 -6.50 5.40 -17.14
C ALA A 536 -6.79 5.82 -15.69
N TYR A 537 -6.55 4.94 -14.72
CA TYR A 537 -6.84 5.14 -13.29
C TYR A 537 -5.74 4.54 -12.42
N ASP A 538 -6.00 4.47 -11.12
CA ASP A 538 -5.12 3.84 -10.14
C ASP A 538 -4.75 2.41 -10.50
N SER A 539 -3.57 1.98 -10.07
CA SER A 539 -3.03 0.65 -10.32
C SER A 539 -3.67 -0.45 -9.47
N ASN A 540 -4.64 -0.13 -8.60
CA ASN A 540 -5.23 -1.11 -7.69
C ASN A 540 -5.99 -2.19 -8.46
N ILE A 541 -5.62 -3.44 -8.20
CA ILE A 541 -6.26 -4.63 -8.76
C ILE A 541 -7.26 -5.19 -7.74
N ALA A 542 -6.81 -5.37 -6.50
CA ALA A 542 -7.63 -5.83 -5.38
C ALA A 542 -6.96 -5.52 -4.03
N LEU A 543 -7.74 -5.68 -2.97
CA LEU A 543 -7.29 -5.71 -1.59
C LEU A 543 -7.33 -7.15 -1.11
N LEU A 544 -6.21 -7.66 -0.59
CA LEU A 544 -6.16 -8.96 0.07
C LEU A 544 -6.19 -8.70 1.58
N LEU A 545 -7.10 -9.36 2.30
CA LEU A 545 -7.24 -9.17 3.74
C LEU A 545 -7.19 -10.47 4.51
N THR A 546 -6.61 -10.41 5.70
CA THR A 546 -6.61 -11.51 6.66
C THR A 546 -6.91 -11.02 8.07
N VAL A 547 -7.35 -11.95 8.91
CA VAL A 547 -7.58 -11.77 10.35
C VAL A 547 -6.91 -12.90 11.10
N GLY A 548 -6.58 -12.68 12.38
CA GLY A 548 -5.95 -13.66 13.27
C GLY A 548 -6.32 -13.43 14.73
N ASP A 549 -6.01 -14.40 15.57
CA ASP A 549 -6.17 -14.25 17.03
C ASP A 549 -5.03 -13.40 17.61
N THR A 550 -3.84 -13.52 17.02
CA THR A 550 -2.70 -12.61 17.22
C THR A 550 -2.30 -11.90 15.93
N ARG A 551 -1.49 -10.85 16.06
CA ARG A 551 -0.86 -10.17 14.92
C ARG A 551 0.03 -11.10 14.10
N LEU A 552 0.78 -11.99 14.75
CA LEU A 552 1.61 -12.98 14.06
C LEU A 552 0.73 -13.90 13.20
N ASP A 553 -0.34 -14.48 13.77
CA ASP A 553 -1.26 -15.35 13.05
C ASP A 553 -1.86 -14.65 11.82
N THR A 554 -2.13 -13.35 11.94
CA THR A 554 -2.70 -12.53 10.85
C THR A 554 -1.71 -12.40 9.69
N TYR A 555 -0.44 -12.14 10.01
CA TYR A 555 0.65 -12.07 9.02
C TYR A 555 0.94 -13.45 8.40
N GLU A 556 0.97 -14.52 9.19
CA GLU A 556 1.16 -15.89 8.69
C GLU A 556 0.04 -16.30 7.74
N ARG A 557 -1.22 -15.97 8.06
CA ARG A 557 -2.35 -16.17 7.15
C ARG A 557 -2.22 -15.32 5.88
N MET A 558 -1.74 -14.08 6.00
CA MET A 558 -1.48 -13.23 4.82
C MET A 558 -0.41 -13.85 3.93
N ALA A 559 0.70 -14.32 4.52
CA ALA A 559 1.74 -15.03 3.79
C ALA A 559 1.16 -16.26 3.09
N GLU A 560 0.35 -17.06 3.77
CA GLU A 560 -0.27 -18.25 3.18
C GLU A 560 -1.22 -17.93 2.02
N VAL A 561 -2.07 -16.91 2.17
CA VAL A 561 -2.96 -16.43 1.11
C VAL A 561 -2.15 -15.98 -0.11
N ILE A 562 -1.12 -15.16 0.10
CA ILE A 562 -0.27 -14.66 -0.99
C ILE A 562 0.49 -15.81 -1.66
N ARG A 563 1.02 -16.76 -0.87
CA ARG A 563 1.73 -17.96 -1.37
C ARG A 563 0.86 -18.78 -2.33
N GLN A 564 -0.41 -18.98 -1.98
CA GLN A 564 -1.36 -19.72 -2.81
C GLN A 564 -1.96 -18.89 -3.95
N THR A 565 -1.83 -17.56 -3.91
CA THR A 565 -2.33 -16.67 -4.96
C THR A 565 -1.43 -16.76 -6.19
N THR A 566 -2.01 -17.07 -7.35
CA THR A 566 -1.28 -17.10 -8.63
C THR A 566 -2.02 -16.31 -9.68
N MET A 567 -1.35 -15.32 -10.26
CA MET A 567 -1.85 -14.55 -11.40
C MET A 567 -0.94 -14.75 -12.62
N ARG A 568 -1.54 -14.94 -13.79
CA ARG A 568 -0.79 -15.12 -15.04
C ARG A 568 -1.45 -14.33 -16.15
N GLY A 569 -0.62 -13.80 -17.04
CA GLY A 569 -1.08 -12.83 -18.01
C GLY A 569 -0.03 -12.46 -19.05
N LYS A 570 -0.45 -11.64 -20.00
CA LYS A 570 0.46 -10.99 -20.97
C LYS A 570 0.86 -9.64 -20.43
N ASP A 571 2.15 -9.34 -20.46
CA ASP A 571 2.70 -8.05 -20.00
C ASP A 571 2.20 -7.67 -18.60
N LEU A 572 1.98 -8.69 -17.76
CA LEU A 572 1.43 -8.56 -16.42
C LEU A 572 2.56 -8.42 -15.42
N ALA A 573 2.58 -7.30 -14.71
CA ALA A 573 3.42 -7.11 -13.53
C ALA A 573 2.53 -6.69 -12.37
N THR A 574 2.74 -7.33 -11.21
CA THR A 574 2.06 -7.00 -9.96
C THR A 574 3.06 -6.94 -8.81
N ASN A 575 2.67 -6.34 -7.69
CA ASN A 575 3.47 -6.35 -6.45
C ASN A 575 3.19 -7.57 -5.55
N LEU A 576 2.70 -8.70 -6.10
CA LEU A 576 2.34 -9.86 -5.29
C LEU A 576 3.57 -10.47 -4.59
N GLU A 577 4.67 -10.66 -5.32
CA GLU A 577 5.91 -11.20 -4.78
C GLU A 577 6.55 -10.24 -3.77
N PHE A 578 6.45 -8.93 -4.02
CA PHE A 578 6.87 -7.89 -3.07
C PHE A 578 6.13 -8.04 -1.73
N HIS A 579 4.81 -8.18 -1.75
CA HIS A 579 4.03 -8.37 -0.53
C HIS A 579 4.40 -9.67 0.19
N TYR A 580 4.65 -10.75 -0.55
CA TYR A 580 5.11 -12.00 0.08
C TYR A 580 6.46 -11.83 0.79
N GLY A 581 7.41 -11.15 0.14
CA GLY A 581 8.71 -10.83 0.74
C GLY A 581 8.58 -9.95 1.98
N LEU A 582 7.77 -8.89 1.89
CA LEU A 582 7.57 -7.90 2.95
C LEU A 582 6.89 -8.52 4.18
N VAL A 583 5.80 -9.26 3.99
CA VAL A 583 5.06 -9.92 5.08
C VAL A 583 5.96 -10.91 5.80
N ASN A 584 6.71 -11.74 5.07
CA ASN A 584 7.67 -12.67 5.65
C ASN A 584 8.86 -11.97 6.32
N TRP A 585 9.27 -10.79 5.84
CA TRP A 585 10.28 -9.98 6.53
C TRP A 585 9.82 -9.57 7.93
N PHE A 586 8.57 -9.12 8.08
CA PHE A 586 8.01 -8.80 9.40
C PHE A 586 7.85 -10.03 10.29
N ILE A 587 7.41 -11.17 9.74
CA ILE A 587 7.33 -12.45 10.47
C ILE A 587 8.70 -12.86 11.03
N GLY A 588 9.75 -12.83 10.19
CA GLY A 588 11.12 -13.20 10.57
C GLY A 588 11.87 -12.16 11.41
N GLN A 589 11.24 -11.02 11.73
CA GLN A 589 11.83 -9.96 12.54
C GLN A 589 11.01 -9.75 13.81
N ASN A 590 10.03 -8.86 13.76
CA ASN A 590 9.06 -8.63 14.83
C ASN A 590 7.83 -7.95 14.22
N ILE A 591 6.67 -8.59 14.35
CA ILE A 591 5.40 -8.10 13.78
C ILE A 591 4.86 -6.83 14.46
N ASN A 592 5.42 -6.43 15.62
CA ASN A 592 5.10 -5.20 16.33
C ASN A 592 6.04 -4.04 15.94
N ALA A 593 6.90 -4.23 14.94
CA ALA A 593 7.78 -3.19 14.44
C ALA A 593 7.02 -1.90 14.10
N ARG A 594 7.71 -0.77 14.27
CA ARG A 594 7.19 0.60 14.06
C ARG A 594 7.81 1.19 12.79
N PRO A 595 7.40 0.73 11.59
CA PRO A 595 7.95 1.25 10.34
C PRO A 595 7.63 2.74 10.18
N THR A 596 8.51 3.46 9.49
CA THR A 596 8.23 4.85 9.07
C THR A 596 7.91 4.88 7.58
N THR A 597 7.36 6.00 7.12
CA THR A 597 7.05 6.26 5.70
C THR A 597 8.27 6.23 4.77
N ARG A 598 9.49 6.13 5.33
CA ARG A 598 10.75 6.04 4.58
C ARG A 598 11.27 4.60 4.42
N PHE A 599 10.57 3.58 4.94
CA PHE A 599 11.09 2.21 5.01
C PHE A 599 11.17 1.49 3.66
N ILE A 600 10.18 1.66 2.78
CA ILE A 600 10.02 0.84 1.57
C ILE A 600 11.21 0.94 0.61
N VAL A 601 11.71 2.16 0.35
CA VAL A 601 12.82 2.35 -0.61
C VAL A 601 14.13 1.71 -0.12
N PRO A 602 14.57 1.89 1.14
CA PRO A 602 15.67 1.10 1.72
C PRO A 602 15.46 -0.41 1.65
N TYR A 603 14.25 -0.90 1.94
CA TYR A 603 13.93 -2.33 1.83
C TYR A 603 14.11 -2.82 0.39
N LEU A 604 13.53 -2.14 -0.61
CA LEU A 604 13.73 -2.47 -2.03
C LEU A 604 15.21 -2.44 -2.43
N THR A 605 15.99 -1.51 -1.88
CA THR A 605 17.42 -1.41 -2.15
C THR A 605 18.17 -2.65 -1.63
N ALA A 606 17.88 -3.10 -0.41
CA ALA A 606 18.45 -4.33 0.13
C ALA A 606 18.04 -5.56 -0.69
N VAL A 607 16.78 -5.63 -1.14
CA VAL A 607 16.30 -6.71 -2.04
C VAL A 607 16.99 -6.66 -3.41
N GLY A 608 17.28 -5.47 -3.93
CA GLY A 608 18.05 -5.31 -5.16
C GLY A 608 19.51 -5.79 -5.03
N GLU A 609 20.14 -5.58 -3.88
CA GLU A 609 21.49 -6.13 -3.61
C GLU A 609 21.48 -7.66 -3.56
N LEU A 610 20.45 -8.26 -2.94
CA LEU A 610 20.23 -9.71 -2.99
C LEU A 610 20.13 -10.18 -4.44
N LYS A 611 19.31 -9.52 -5.26
CA LYS A 611 19.14 -9.84 -6.68
C LYS A 611 20.45 -9.72 -7.45
N GLN A 612 21.21 -8.66 -7.22
CA GLN A 612 22.49 -8.44 -7.88
C GLN A 612 23.47 -9.58 -7.56
N ARG A 613 23.57 -9.99 -6.29
CA ARG A 613 24.44 -11.10 -5.88
C ARG A 613 23.95 -12.42 -6.46
N ALA A 614 22.64 -12.69 -6.44
CA ALA A 614 22.03 -13.90 -7.01
C ALA A 614 22.29 -14.03 -8.52
N ASN A 615 22.15 -12.94 -9.28
CA ASN A 615 22.45 -12.90 -10.73
C ASN A 615 23.91 -13.25 -11.05
N ASN A 616 24.80 -13.11 -10.07
CA ASN A 616 26.23 -13.35 -10.20
C ASN A 616 26.62 -14.75 -9.74
N LEU A 617 25.69 -15.63 -9.37
CA LEU A 617 25.97 -17.01 -8.99
C LEU A 617 25.64 -17.97 -10.13
N ASP A 618 26.44 -19.02 -10.26
CA ASP A 618 26.21 -20.16 -11.16
C ASP A 618 26.02 -21.44 -10.32
N LEU A 619 24.74 -21.79 -10.08
CA LEU A 619 24.36 -22.94 -9.26
C LEU A 619 24.77 -24.28 -9.88
N ALA A 620 24.71 -24.40 -11.21
CA ALA A 620 25.11 -25.61 -11.90
C ALA A 620 26.62 -25.86 -11.77
N TYR A 621 27.43 -24.79 -11.88
CA TYR A 621 28.87 -24.87 -11.62
C TYR A 621 29.17 -25.17 -10.15
N ALA A 622 28.47 -24.53 -9.21
CA ALA A 622 28.62 -24.80 -7.78
C ALA A 622 28.35 -26.28 -7.46
N TRP A 623 27.23 -26.80 -7.94
CA TRP A 623 26.83 -28.20 -7.80
C TRP A 623 27.91 -29.17 -8.31
N GLN A 624 28.44 -28.92 -9.51
CA GLN A 624 29.51 -29.75 -10.08
C GLN A 624 30.78 -29.76 -9.22
N GLN A 625 31.18 -28.60 -8.68
CA GLN A 625 32.35 -28.54 -7.80
C GLN A 625 32.11 -29.24 -6.46
N LEU A 626 30.92 -29.09 -5.87
CA LEU A 626 30.55 -29.79 -4.64
C LEU A 626 30.52 -31.30 -4.84
N CYS A 627 29.85 -31.79 -5.89
CA CYS A 627 29.85 -33.22 -6.21
C CYS A 627 31.27 -33.76 -6.41
N LYS A 628 32.14 -33.00 -7.09
CA LYS A 628 33.54 -33.38 -7.26
C LYS A 628 34.25 -33.48 -5.91
N ALA A 629 34.15 -32.45 -5.06
CA ALA A 629 34.79 -32.42 -3.75
C ALA A 629 34.32 -33.59 -2.85
N SER A 630 33.02 -33.88 -2.82
CA SER A 630 32.47 -35.02 -2.04
C SER A 630 32.98 -36.39 -2.51
N LEU A 631 33.46 -36.50 -3.75
CA LEU A 631 33.97 -37.74 -4.34
C LEU A 631 35.51 -37.86 -4.27
N GLU A 632 36.24 -36.79 -3.96
CA GLU A 632 37.72 -36.75 -4.07
C GLU A 632 38.43 -37.79 -3.18
N GLU A 633 37.87 -38.10 -2.01
CA GLU A 633 38.46 -39.04 -1.05
C GLU A 633 37.88 -40.46 -1.11
N LEU A 634 36.93 -40.73 -2.01
CA LEU A 634 36.24 -42.02 -2.13
C LEU A 634 36.68 -42.78 -3.40
N ALA A 635 36.74 -44.11 -3.31
CA ALA A 635 37.03 -44.98 -4.45
C ALA A 635 36.15 -46.24 -4.45
N GLY A 636 35.93 -46.83 -5.63
CA GLY A 636 35.20 -48.09 -5.77
C GLY A 636 33.69 -47.95 -5.56
N ASP A 637 33.09 -48.90 -4.85
CA ASP A 637 31.63 -48.99 -4.66
C ASP A 637 31.04 -47.79 -3.89
N PRO A 638 31.65 -47.30 -2.78
CA PRO A 638 31.15 -46.11 -2.09
C PRO A 638 31.10 -44.85 -2.95
N ALA A 639 32.13 -44.63 -3.79
CA ALA A 639 32.16 -43.48 -4.70
C ALA A 639 31.03 -43.56 -5.74
N ARG A 640 30.77 -44.75 -6.31
CA ARG A 640 29.67 -44.96 -7.27
C ARG A 640 28.30 -44.78 -6.62
N ALA A 641 28.12 -45.25 -5.39
CA ALA A 641 26.88 -45.08 -4.65
C ALA A 641 26.62 -43.60 -4.35
N LEU A 642 27.61 -42.88 -3.83
CA LEU A 642 27.47 -41.45 -3.54
C LEU A 642 27.23 -40.62 -4.81
N GLN A 643 27.94 -40.92 -5.90
CA GLN A 643 27.71 -40.28 -7.19
C GLN A 643 26.26 -40.45 -7.64
N HIS A 644 25.73 -41.68 -7.56
CA HIS A 644 24.33 -41.94 -7.92
C HIS A 644 23.35 -41.18 -7.02
N THR A 645 23.59 -41.14 -5.71
CA THR A 645 22.78 -40.36 -4.76
C THR A 645 22.77 -38.86 -5.13
N LEU A 646 23.93 -38.28 -5.42
CA LEU A 646 24.03 -36.88 -5.84
C LEU A 646 23.27 -36.66 -7.16
N GLU A 647 23.46 -37.51 -8.17
CA GLU A 647 22.73 -37.43 -9.44
C GLU A 647 21.20 -37.46 -9.25
N GLN A 648 20.69 -38.28 -8.34
CA GLN A 648 19.26 -38.35 -8.03
C GLN A 648 18.72 -37.13 -7.28
N LYS A 649 19.56 -36.44 -6.50
CA LYS A 649 19.17 -35.28 -5.69
C LYS A 649 19.36 -33.94 -6.40
N GLN A 650 19.92 -33.92 -7.61
CA GLN A 650 20.24 -32.68 -8.31
C GLN A 650 19.00 -31.80 -8.50
N THR A 651 17.89 -32.36 -8.99
CA THR A 651 16.65 -31.61 -9.26
C THR A 651 15.93 -31.25 -7.96
N LEU A 652 15.93 -32.15 -6.98
CA LEU A 652 15.43 -31.91 -5.64
C LEU A 652 16.04 -30.65 -5.00
N LEU A 653 17.33 -30.38 -5.23
CA LEU A 653 18.05 -29.26 -4.61
C LEU A 653 18.10 -28.01 -5.49
N LEU A 654 18.42 -28.16 -6.79
CA LEU A 654 18.65 -26.99 -7.63
C LEU A 654 17.36 -26.26 -8.03
N ARG A 655 16.24 -26.97 -8.23
CA ARG A 655 14.98 -26.32 -8.64
C ARG A 655 14.46 -25.27 -7.64
N PRO A 656 14.32 -25.57 -6.33
CA PRO A 656 13.86 -24.57 -5.38
C PRO A 656 14.86 -23.40 -5.23
N LEU A 657 16.17 -23.69 -5.29
CA LEU A 657 17.20 -22.65 -5.25
C LEU A 657 17.16 -21.73 -6.48
N GLU A 658 16.99 -22.29 -7.68
CA GLU A 658 16.81 -21.52 -8.91
C GLU A 658 15.58 -20.62 -8.84
N SER A 659 14.48 -21.12 -8.27
CA SER A 659 13.25 -20.34 -8.05
C SER A 659 13.50 -19.16 -7.10
N LEU A 660 14.12 -19.40 -5.94
CA LEU A 660 14.47 -18.34 -4.98
C LEU A 660 15.41 -17.28 -5.60
N LEU A 661 16.47 -17.69 -6.30
CA LEU A 661 17.41 -16.75 -6.90
C LEU A 661 16.81 -15.98 -8.10
N ALA A 662 15.76 -16.51 -8.72
CA ALA A 662 15.01 -15.83 -9.76
C ALA A 662 14.14 -14.71 -9.20
N GLU A 663 13.49 -14.91 -8.05
CA GLU A 663 12.52 -13.98 -7.47
C GLU A 663 13.04 -13.30 -6.19
N PRO A 664 13.55 -12.05 -6.26
CA PRO A 664 14.32 -11.46 -5.17
C PRO A 664 13.50 -11.14 -3.92
N HIS A 665 12.23 -10.77 -4.06
CA HIS A 665 11.35 -10.55 -2.90
C HIS A 665 11.05 -11.85 -2.18
N ILE A 666 10.82 -12.95 -2.92
CA ILE A 666 10.62 -14.29 -2.37
C ILE A 666 11.88 -14.74 -1.61
N LEU A 667 13.06 -14.55 -2.19
CA LEU A 667 14.34 -14.79 -1.52
C LEU A 667 14.47 -13.97 -0.23
N SER A 668 14.11 -12.69 -0.26
CA SER A 668 14.16 -11.82 0.92
C SER A 668 13.26 -12.33 2.05
N GLY A 669 12.05 -12.81 1.72
CA GLY A 669 11.12 -13.41 2.66
C GLY A 669 11.67 -14.70 3.26
N TRP A 670 12.17 -15.60 2.41
CA TRP A 670 12.76 -16.87 2.82
C TRP A 670 13.94 -16.66 3.78
N LEU A 671 14.84 -15.73 3.45
CA LEU A 671 15.99 -15.40 4.31
C LEU A 671 15.55 -14.84 5.67
N SER A 672 14.45 -14.11 5.70
CA SER A 672 13.97 -13.48 6.92
C SER A 672 13.42 -14.50 7.91
N ILE A 673 12.57 -15.44 7.44
CA ILE A 673 11.96 -16.46 8.32
C ILE A 673 12.95 -17.58 8.71
N ASN A 674 13.98 -17.83 7.89
CA ASN A 674 14.98 -18.89 8.14
C ASN A 674 16.32 -18.34 8.67
N ARG A 675 16.34 -17.12 9.22
CA ARG A 675 17.55 -16.47 9.75
C ARG A 675 18.22 -17.27 10.88
N ASP A 676 17.40 -17.93 11.69
CA ASP A 676 17.86 -18.66 12.89
C ASP A 676 18.10 -20.14 12.60
N SER A 677 17.87 -20.58 11.36
CA SER A 677 18.17 -21.94 10.88
C SER A 677 19.67 -22.22 10.80
N TYR A 678 20.54 -21.20 10.88
CA TYR A 678 21.98 -21.35 10.80
C TYR A 678 22.74 -20.38 11.72
N THR A 679 24.01 -20.69 11.98
CA THR A 679 24.98 -19.80 12.61
C THR A 679 26.30 -19.78 11.82
N LEU A 680 27.07 -18.70 11.98
CA LEU A 680 28.43 -18.62 11.46
C LEU A 680 29.44 -19.05 12.54
N ILE A 681 30.23 -20.07 12.23
CA ILE A 681 31.35 -20.55 13.06
C ILE A 681 32.61 -20.48 12.22
N ASP A 682 33.57 -19.63 12.60
CA ASP A 682 34.81 -19.39 11.85
C ASP A 682 34.55 -19.06 10.35
N ASP A 683 33.60 -18.16 10.10
CA ASP A 683 33.09 -17.76 8.76
C ASP A 683 32.39 -18.87 7.94
N LYS A 684 32.16 -20.05 8.55
CA LYS A 684 31.46 -21.18 7.92
C LYS A 684 30.01 -21.28 8.40
N ILE A 685 29.14 -21.69 7.49
CA ILE A 685 27.72 -21.89 7.77
C ILE A 685 27.54 -23.24 8.48
N SER A 686 26.98 -23.20 9.68
CA SER A 686 26.56 -24.37 10.46
C SER A 686 25.05 -24.32 10.64
N TRP A 687 24.35 -25.39 10.28
CA TRP A 687 22.90 -25.48 10.44
C TRP A 687 22.53 -25.76 11.90
N ASN A 688 21.55 -25.02 12.41
CA ASN A 688 20.98 -25.20 13.75
C ASN A 688 19.82 -26.21 13.73
N GLU A 689 19.27 -26.49 12.56
CA GLU A 689 18.19 -27.45 12.31
C GLU A 689 18.55 -28.40 11.17
N ASN A 690 17.75 -29.45 10.98
CA ASN A 690 17.99 -30.45 9.95
C ASN A 690 17.77 -29.84 8.55
N PRO A 691 18.79 -29.82 7.66
CA PRO A 691 18.63 -29.22 6.34
C PRO A 691 17.61 -29.93 5.43
N ILE A 692 17.20 -31.16 5.77
CA ILE A 692 16.10 -31.86 5.09
C ILE A 692 14.74 -31.27 5.44
N GLU A 693 14.52 -30.87 6.69
CA GLU A 693 13.28 -30.22 7.14
C GLU A 693 13.20 -28.83 6.51
N LEU A 694 14.28 -28.05 6.58
CA LEU A 694 14.38 -26.76 5.89
C LEU A 694 14.12 -26.86 4.38
N LEU A 695 14.59 -27.92 3.72
CA LEU A 695 14.31 -28.17 2.31
C LEU A 695 12.82 -28.43 2.06
N ALA A 696 12.16 -29.21 2.92
CA ALA A 696 10.73 -29.45 2.82
C ALA A 696 9.92 -28.16 3.00
N ASP A 697 10.29 -27.35 3.99
CA ASP A 697 9.67 -26.05 4.24
C ASP A 697 9.93 -25.08 3.08
N THR A 698 11.10 -25.17 2.43
CA THR A 698 11.40 -24.39 1.23
C THR A 698 10.48 -24.75 0.06
N TYR A 699 10.16 -26.03 -0.15
CA TYR A 699 9.19 -26.44 -1.16
C TYR A 699 7.79 -25.92 -0.85
N HIS A 700 7.39 -25.98 0.42
CA HIS A 700 6.13 -25.41 0.86
C HIS A 700 6.09 -23.90 0.60
N PHE A 701 7.10 -23.15 1.07
CA PHE A 701 7.25 -21.70 0.91
C PHE A 701 7.16 -21.24 -0.55
N LEU A 702 7.68 -22.03 -1.49
CA LEU A 702 7.62 -21.74 -2.92
C LEU A 702 6.30 -22.13 -3.61
N ASN A 703 5.29 -22.57 -2.86
CA ASN A 703 4.05 -23.15 -3.38
C ASN A 703 4.31 -24.33 -4.32
N MET A 704 5.26 -25.18 -3.96
CA MET A 704 5.69 -26.35 -4.74
C MET A 704 5.38 -27.67 -4.02
N ASP A 705 4.38 -27.67 -3.13
CA ASP A 705 3.90 -28.88 -2.46
C ASP A 705 3.49 -29.98 -3.45
N PHE A 706 3.67 -31.25 -3.09
CA PHE A 706 3.24 -32.36 -3.94
C PHE A 706 1.71 -32.46 -3.96
N VAL A 707 1.10 -32.15 -5.11
CA VAL A 707 -0.34 -32.27 -5.31
C VAL A 707 -0.63 -33.33 -6.38
N HIS A 708 -1.26 -34.42 -5.97
CA HIS A 708 -1.56 -35.53 -6.88
C HIS A 708 -2.42 -35.07 -8.06
N GLY A 709 -1.87 -35.16 -9.28
CA GLY A 709 -2.56 -34.79 -10.52
C GLY A 709 -2.36 -33.34 -10.96
N ALA A 710 -1.66 -32.51 -10.18
CA ALA A 710 -1.26 -31.18 -10.60
C ALA A 710 -0.14 -31.23 -11.67
N PRO A 711 0.01 -30.20 -12.52
CA PRO A 711 1.11 -30.12 -13.47
C PRO A 711 2.48 -30.09 -12.76
N ALA A 712 3.43 -30.90 -13.24
CA ALA A 712 4.78 -30.99 -12.68
C ALA A 712 5.59 -29.69 -12.70
N ALA A 713 5.14 -28.68 -13.46
CA ALA A 713 5.73 -27.35 -13.47
C ALA A 713 5.49 -26.59 -12.15
N ASN A 714 4.42 -26.91 -11.43
CA ASN A 714 3.94 -26.15 -10.27
C ASN A 714 4.12 -26.91 -8.95
N MET A 715 4.90 -27.99 -8.94
CA MET A 715 5.13 -28.80 -7.74
C MET A 715 6.49 -29.48 -7.76
N ILE A 716 6.90 -29.98 -6.59
CA ILE A 716 7.96 -30.96 -6.46
C ILE A 716 7.67 -32.18 -7.35
N TRP A 717 8.69 -32.68 -8.04
CA TRP A 717 8.52 -33.84 -8.90
C TRP A 717 8.33 -35.12 -8.10
N HIS A 718 7.61 -36.08 -8.65
CA HIS A 718 7.28 -37.33 -7.95
C HIS A 718 8.50 -38.02 -7.34
N HIS A 719 9.58 -38.20 -8.10
CA HIS A 719 10.79 -38.85 -7.62
C HIS A 719 11.55 -38.02 -6.58
N ASP A 720 11.58 -36.69 -6.75
CA ASP A 720 12.17 -35.77 -5.77
C ASP A 720 11.39 -35.84 -4.44
N ASN A 721 10.06 -35.86 -4.50
CA ASN A 721 9.19 -36.01 -3.34
C ASN A 721 9.37 -37.36 -2.66
N GLU A 722 9.47 -38.46 -3.42
CA GLU A 722 9.75 -39.78 -2.84
C GLU A 722 11.07 -39.80 -2.06
N ILE A 723 12.11 -39.13 -2.55
CA ILE A 723 13.39 -39.01 -1.85
C ILE A 723 13.25 -38.15 -0.59
N LEU A 724 12.58 -37.00 -0.70
CA LEU A 724 12.37 -36.07 0.41
C LEU A 724 11.56 -36.72 1.55
N GLN A 725 10.45 -37.39 1.22
CA GLN A 725 9.62 -38.09 2.21
C GLN A 725 10.37 -39.25 2.88
N GLN A 726 11.17 -40.02 2.12
CA GLN A 726 12.03 -41.05 2.71
C GLN A 726 13.06 -40.47 3.70
N ALA A 727 13.60 -39.29 3.41
CA ALA A 727 14.53 -38.61 4.30
C ALA A 727 13.81 -38.12 5.57
N LEU A 728 12.65 -37.47 5.44
CA LEU A 728 11.83 -37.02 6.57
C LEU A 728 11.43 -38.20 7.46
N ASP A 729 10.92 -39.29 6.89
CA ASP A 729 10.56 -40.51 7.63
C ASP A 729 11.77 -41.11 8.36
N PHE A 730 12.95 -41.09 7.74
CA PHE A 730 14.19 -41.56 8.35
C PHE A 730 14.56 -40.74 9.59
N TYR A 731 14.56 -39.41 9.51
CA TYR A 731 14.91 -38.55 10.63
C TYR A 731 13.86 -38.58 11.74
N ASN A 732 12.57 -38.63 11.39
CA ASN A 732 11.48 -38.79 12.34
C ASN A 732 11.63 -40.08 13.17
N GLU A 733 11.86 -41.22 12.50
CA GLU A 733 12.07 -42.50 13.18
C GLU A 733 13.38 -42.52 13.98
N LEU A 734 14.43 -41.88 13.48
CA LEU A 734 15.73 -41.81 14.16
C LEU A 734 15.65 -40.99 15.45
N ASN A 735 15.02 -39.82 15.41
CA ASN A 735 14.79 -38.97 16.59
C ASN A 735 13.98 -39.72 17.65
N ASN A 736 12.90 -40.41 17.23
CA ASN A 736 12.08 -41.23 18.14
C ASN A 736 12.87 -42.36 18.83
N ARG A 737 13.94 -42.87 18.22
CA ARG A 737 14.75 -43.97 18.77
C ARG A 737 15.92 -43.49 19.61
N LEU A 738 16.51 -42.36 19.24
CA LEU A 738 17.68 -41.80 19.92
C LEU A 738 17.31 -40.84 21.04
N ASP A 739 16.06 -40.35 21.06
CA ASP A 739 15.57 -39.38 22.03
C ASP A 739 16.41 -38.09 22.03
N ALA A 740 16.85 -37.67 20.83
CA ALA A 740 17.62 -36.44 20.64
C ALA A 740 16.70 -35.22 20.75
N GLU A 741 17.09 -34.22 21.54
CA GLU A 741 16.31 -33.01 21.79
C GLU A 741 16.36 -32.03 20.60
N ASP A 742 17.51 -31.96 19.92
CA ASP A 742 17.72 -31.07 18.78
C ASP A 742 18.67 -31.66 17.71
N TRP A 743 18.84 -30.91 16.62
CA TRP A 743 19.70 -31.30 15.50
C TRP A 743 21.18 -31.42 15.89
N ILE A 744 21.67 -30.56 16.79
CA ILE A 744 23.08 -30.52 17.21
C ILE A 744 23.40 -31.78 18.04
N GLU A 745 22.48 -32.17 18.93
CA GLU A 745 22.58 -33.41 19.68
C GLU A 745 22.54 -34.63 18.75
N LEU A 746 21.61 -34.66 17.80
CA LEU A 746 21.51 -35.73 16.82
C LEU A 746 22.80 -35.88 15.99
N GLN A 747 23.37 -34.76 15.52
CA GLN A 747 24.66 -34.73 14.82
C GLN A 747 25.79 -35.28 15.70
N SER A 748 25.82 -34.89 16.97
CA SER A 748 26.82 -35.36 17.94
C SER A 748 26.75 -36.88 18.13
N LEU A 749 25.54 -37.44 18.26
CA LEU A 749 25.32 -38.88 18.34
C LEU A 749 25.78 -39.59 17.06
N LEU A 750 25.40 -39.08 15.88
CA LEU A 750 25.74 -39.65 14.58
C LEU A 750 27.25 -39.60 14.26
N ALA A 751 27.98 -38.68 14.88
CA ALA A 751 29.45 -38.62 14.77
C ALA A 751 30.13 -39.81 15.47
N GLU A 752 29.49 -40.40 16.49
CA GLU A 752 30.08 -41.52 17.24
C GLU A 752 30.08 -42.84 16.45
N SER A 753 31.24 -43.51 16.45
CA SER A 753 31.35 -44.86 15.85
C SER A 753 30.69 -45.95 16.70
N GLN A 754 30.48 -45.69 17.98
CA GLN A 754 29.90 -46.65 18.92
C GLN A 754 28.37 -46.65 18.80
N ALA A 755 27.77 -47.83 18.77
CA ALA A 755 26.31 -47.93 18.68
C ALA A 755 25.64 -47.51 20.00
N PRO A 756 24.60 -46.65 19.95
CA PRO A 756 23.78 -46.31 21.10
C PRO A 756 23.07 -47.52 21.71
N ALA A 757 22.64 -47.39 22.96
CA ALA A 757 21.92 -48.45 23.65
C ALA A 757 20.62 -48.81 22.90
N GLY A 758 20.37 -50.11 22.67
CA GLY A 758 19.18 -50.58 21.95
C GLY A 758 19.33 -50.66 20.43
N ILE A 759 20.46 -50.22 19.86
CA ILE A 759 20.77 -50.34 18.43
C ILE A 759 22.01 -51.24 18.27
N ASP A 760 21.94 -52.23 17.38
CA ASP A 760 23.11 -53.08 17.11
C ASP A 760 24.11 -52.40 16.17
N VAL A 761 25.37 -52.86 16.20
CA VAL A 761 26.46 -52.25 15.43
C VAL A 761 26.21 -52.26 13.91
N PRO A 762 25.72 -53.35 13.29
CA PRO A 762 25.39 -53.35 11.85
C PRO A 762 24.31 -52.33 11.47
N LEU A 763 23.24 -52.23 12.27
CA LEU A 763 22.16 -51.27 12.05
C LEU A 763 22.68 -49.85 12.25
N TRP A 764 23.48 -49.58 13.29
CA TRP A 764 24.08 -48.27 13.52
C TRP A 764 24.98 -47.82 12.37
N SER A 765 25.80 -48.73 11.84
CA SER A 765 26.61 -48.44 10.64
C SER A 765 25.74 -48.11 9.43
N SER A 766 24.59 -48.77 9.28
CA SER A 766 23.65 -48.52 8.18
C SER A 766 22.92 -47.18 8.35
N ILE A 767 22.54 -46.83 9.59
CA ILE A 767 21.95 -45.53 9.94
C ILE A 767 22.93 -44.41 9.61
N ARG A 768 24.19 -44.50 10.05
CA ARG A 768 25.21 -43.50 9.74
C ARG A 768 25.47 -43.37 8.24
N ALA A 769 25.47 -44.48 7.50
CA ALA A 769 25.61 -44.45 6.05
C ALA A 769 24.39 -43.80 5.35
N ALA A 770 23.17 -44.10 5.80
CA ALA A 770 21.94 -43.48 5.31
C ALA A 770 21.93 -41.98 5.60
N HIS A 771 22.34 -41.57 6.80
CA HIS A 771 22.50 -40.17 7.18
C HIS A 771 23.44 -39.43 6.20
N VAL A 772 24.64 -39.97 5.94
CA VAL A 772 25.58 -39.39 4.96
C VAL A 772 24.93 -39.28 3.57
N GLY A 773 24.20 -40.29 3.13
CA GLY A 773 23.48 -40.27 1.85
C GLY A 773 22.38 -39.20 1.78
N PHE A 774 21.57 -39.08 2.84
CA PHE A 774 20.52 -38.06 2.91
C PHE A 774 21.10 -36.65 3.02
N GLN A 775 22.22 -36.45 3.71
CA GLN A 775 22.88 -35.14 3.82
C GLN A 775 23.68 -34.74 2.58
N ALA A 776 24.09 -35.71 1.75
CA ALA A 776 24.90 -35.44 0.56
C ALA A 776 24.26 -34.37 -0.35
N GLY A 777 25.03 -33.31 -0.64
CA GLY A 777 24.62 -32.20 -1.50
C GLY A 777 23.81 -31.10 -0.81
N LEU A 778 23.36 -31.27 0.44
CA LEU A 778 22.62 -30.21 1.16
C LEU A 778 23.47 -28.98 1.48
N ASP A 779 24.79 -29.07 1.39
CA ASP A 779 25.70 -27.91 1.44
C ASP A 779 25.35 -26.86 0.38
N MET A 780 24.66 -27.25 -0.69
CA MET A 780 24.16 -26.33 -1.71
C MET A 780 23.17 -25.29 -1.14
N LEU A 781 22.41 -25.62 -0.08
CA LEU A 781 21.49 -24.69 0.59
C LEU A 781 22.22 -23.49 1.21
N ALA A 782 23.50 -23.67 1.58
CA ALA A 782 24.33 -22.62 2.19
C ALA A 782 24.55 -21.42 1.25
N VAL A 783 24.23 -21.54 -0.04
CA VAL A 783 24.26 -20.42 -0.98
C VAL A 783 23.33 -19.29 -0.55
N LEU A 784 22.19 -19.61 0.07
CA LEU A 784 21.20 -18.63 0.49
C LEU A 784 21.73 -17.73 1.62
N PRO A 785 22.14 -18.26 2.79
CA PRO A 785 22.77 -17.45 3.83
C PRO A 785 24.07 -16.79 3.35
N SER A 786 24.87 -17.43 2.48
CA SER A 786 26.05 -16.78 1.90
C SER A 786 25.70 -15.49 1.14
N ILE A 787 24.60 -15.45 0.39
CA ILE A 787 24.11 -14.22 -0.25
C ILE A 787 23.77 -13.16 0.80
N ALA A 788 23.05 -13.53 1.85
CA ALA A 788 22.64 -12.60 2.90
C ALA A 788 23.84 -11.97 3.64
N GLU A 789 24.85 -12.78 3.97
CA GLU A 789 26.08 -12.31 4.62
C GLU A 789 26.87 -11.35 3.71
N LYS A 790 27.02 -11.68 2.42
CA LYS A 790 27.79 -10.84 1.48
C LYS A 790 27.10 -9.51 1.17
N THR A 791 25.78 -9.48 1.22
CA THR A 791 24.98 -8.27 1.02
C THR A 791 24.72 -7.52 2.32
N ARG A 792 25.01 -8.13 3.47
CA ARG A 792 24.66 -7.62 4.80
C ARG A 792 23.16 -7.32 4.89
N TYR A 793 22.36 -8.28 4.43
CA TYR A 793 20.90 -8.16 4.40
C TYR A 793 20.31 -8.00 5.81
N PHE A 794 20.83 -8.77 6.77
CA PHE A 794 20.37 -8.76 8.16
C PHE A 794 20.77 -7.51 8.97
N ASP A 795 21.55 -6.57 8.39
CA ASP A 795 21.77 -5.26 9.00
C ASP A 795 20.47 -4.43 9.02
N LEU A 796 19.54 -4.69 8.09
CA LEU A 796 18.17 -4.18 8.11
C LEU A 796 17.34 -5.04 9.06
N ALA A 797 17.13 -4.56 10.29
CA ALA A 797 16.53 -5.32 11.37
C ALA A 797 15.66 -4.46 12.28
N VAL A 798 14.86 -5.10 13.12
CA VAL A 798 14.06 -4.44 14.15
C VAL A 798 14.85 -4.37 15.45
N ASN A 799 14.93 -3.19 16.06
CA ASN A 799 15.57 -2.96 17.34
C ASN A 799 14.66 -3.42 18.49
N ASN A 800 15.23 -3.58 19.69
CA ASN A 800 14.46 -3.93 20.90
C ASN A 800 13.39 -2.90 21.30
N ASP A 801 13.48 -1.66 20.80
CA ASP A 801 12.48 -0.61 20.99
C ASP A 801 11.43 -0.57 19.85
N LEU A 802 11.37 -1.64 19.05
CA LEU A 802 10.50 -1.83 17.89
C LEU A 802 10.77 -0.87 16.72
N THR A 803 11.75 0.03 16.81
CA THR A 803 12.15 0.85 15.65
C THR A 803 12.91 0.01 14.63
N ILE A 804 12.83 0.37 13.35
CA ILE A 804 13.60 -0.32 12.30
C ILE A 804 14.97 0.34 12.16
N ASN A 805 16.03 -0.44 12.35
CA ASN A 805 17.39 -0.05 11.99
C ASN A 805 17.55 -0.12 10.47
N ILE A 806 17.73 1.03 9.83
CA ILE A 806 18.01 1.13 8.41
C ILE A 806 19.47 1.54 8.21
N PRO A 807 20.34 0.67 7.67
CA PRO A 807 21.73 1.00 7.38
C PRO A 807 21.89 2.27 6.53
N GLU A 808 22.80 3.17 6.89
CA GLU A 808 22.99 4.46 6.20
C GLU A 808 23.18 4.32 4.68
N ARG A 809 23.87 3.25 4.26
CA ARG A 809 24.10 2.91 2.85
C ARG A 809 22.81 2.78 2.03
N LEU A 810 21.70 2.36 2.65
CA LEU A 810 20.42 2.17 1.96
C LEU A 810 19.66 3.49 1.72
N PHE A 811 20.14 4.60 2.28
CA PHE A 811 19.64 5.96 1.98
C PHE A 811 20.41 6.64 0.83
N ASP A 812 21.44 6.00 0.28
CA ASP A 812 22.20 6.55 -0.85
C ASP A 812 21.36 6.49 -2.13
N GLU A 813 20.98 7.65 -2.67
CA GLU A 813 20.12 7.77 -3.86
C GLU A 813 20.72 7.06 -5.08
N SER A 814 22.05 7.09 -5.24
CA SER A 814 22.71 6.43 -6.37
C SER A 814 22.64 4.90 -6.28
N LEU A 815 22.72 4.35 -5.07
CA LEU A 815 22.52 2.94 -4.81
C LEU A 815 21.05 2.56 -5.01
N GLN A 816 20.11 3.37 -4.52
CA GLN A 816 18.67 3.15 -4.69
C GLN A 816 18.31 3.05 -6.19
N ASP A 817 18.77 4.02 -6.99
CA ASP A 817 18.57 4.03 -8.44
C ASP A 817 19.21 2.80 -9.11
N ALA A 818 20.43 2.45 -8.71
CA ALA A 818 21.11 1.28 -9.26
C ALA A 818 20.37 -0.03 -8.93
N MET A 819 19.88 -0.17 -7.70
CA MET A 819 19.18 -1.39 -7.25
C MET A 819 17.77 -1.49 -7.84
N ALA A 820 17.07 -0.37 -8.03
CA ALA A 820 15.81 -0.35 -8.79
C ALA A 820 16.00 -0.89 -10.21
N LYS A 821 17.08 -0.52 -10.90
CA LYS A 821 17.45 -1.06 -12.22
C LYS A 821 17.89 -2.51 -12.19
N VAL A 822 18.38 -3.02 -11.05
CA VAL A 822 18.67 -4.47 -10.91
C VAL A 822 17.38 -5.27 -10.74
N LEU A 823 16.42 -4.75 -9.98
CA LEU A 823 15.11 -5.38 -9.78
C LEU A 823 14.29 -5.38 -11.07
N VAL A 824 14.35 -4.29 -11.82
CA VAL A 824 13.67 -4.14 -13.10
C VAL A 824 14.71 -3.67 -14.13
N PRO A 825 15.44 -4.60 -14.75
CA PRO A 825 16.40 -4.28 -15.79
C PRO A 825 15.71 -3.51 -16.92
N PRO A 826 16.25 -2.35 -17.33
CA PRO A 826 15.64 -1.57 -18.38
C PRO A 826 15.59 -2.39 -19.68
N PRO A 827 14.47 -2.32 -20.41
CA PRO A 827 14.34 -2.98 -21.70
C PRO A 827 15.43 -2.51 -22.64
N VAL A 828 16.17 -3.46 -23.19
CA VAL A 828 17.39 -3.16 -23.95
C VAL A 828 17.04 -2.73 -25.37
N ALA A 829 17.04 -1.42 -25.61
CA ALA A 829 16.91 -0.85 -26.95
C ALA A 829 18.12 -1.24 -27.83
N LYS A 830 17.87 -1.95 -28.94
CA LYS A 830 18.88 -2.19 -29.98
C LYS A 830 18.94 -1.09 -31.04
N SER A 831 17.99 -0.15 -31.00
CA SER A 831 17.74 0.80 -32.07
C SER A 831 17.59 2.21 -31.51
N ASP A 832 18.12 3.19 -32.24
CA ASP A 832 17.91 4.63 -32.10
C ASP A 832 16.56 5.06 -32.73
N GLU A 833 15.60 4.13 -32.80
CA GLU A 833 14.37 4.26 -33.58
C GLU A 833 13.19 3.58 -32.90
N ILE A 834 12.02 4.22 -32.98
CA ILE A 834 10.73 3.60 -32.66
C ILE A 834 9.99 3.32 -33.95
N LEU A 835 9.61 2.05 -34.14
CA LEU A 835 9.01 1.54 -35.37
C LEU A 835 7.51 1.27 -35.19
N ALA A 836 6.76 1.36 -36.29
CA ALA A 836 5.37 0.91 -36.33
C ALA A 836 5.27 -0.62 -36.21
N GLU A 837 4.62 -1.13 -35.17
CA GLU A 837 4.46 -2.58 -34.94
C GLU A 837 3.50 -3.25 -35.94
N SER A 838 2.64 -2.46 -36.56
CA SER A 838 1.64 -2.87 -37.54
C SER A 838 1.45 -1.78 -38.60
N GLY A 839 0.81 -2.13 -39.72
CA GLY A 839 0.37 -1.14 -40.71
C GLY A 839 -1.05 -0.66 -40.40
N GLY A 840 -1.32 0.63 -40.57
CA GLY A 840 -2.59 1.26 -40.20
C GLY A 840 -2.57 2.77 -40.41
N MET A 841 -3.59 3.48 -39.93
CA MET A 841 -3.61 4.95 -39.93
C MET A 841 -2.99 5.48 -38.63
N PHE A 842 -2.00 6.36 -38.73
CA PHE A 842 -1.32 6.97 -37.59
C PHE A 842 -2.12 8.14 -37.01
N TYR A 843 -2.11 8.27 -35.68
CA TYR A 843 -2.57 9.47 -34.97
C TYR A 843 -1.62 9.77 -33.81
N GLY A 844 -1.15 11.01 -33.69
CA GLY A 844 -0.29 11.46 -32.59
C GLY A 844 -1.05 11.78 -31.29
N ARG A 845 -2.39 11.65 -31.30
CA ARG A 845 -3.31 12.02 -30.21
C ARG A 845 -4.64 11.30 -30.35
N GLU A 846 -5.41 11.24 -29.27
CA GLU A 846 -6.72 10.56 -29.25
C GLU A 846 -7.80 11.29 -30.04
N THR A 847 -7.85 12.61 -29.90
CA THR A 847 -8.81 13.47 -30.59
C THR A 847 -8.12 14.78 -30.97
N PRO A 848 -8.64 15.54 -31.96
CA PRO A 848 -8.03 16.80 -32.38
C PRO A 848 -7.90 17.86 -31.27
N GLU A 849 -8.66 17.70 -30.19
CA GLU A 849 -8.69 18.60 -29.02
C GLU A 849 -7.63 18.24 -27.96
N HIS A 850 -7.05 17.04 -28.02
CA HIS A 850 -5.97 16.61 -27.13
C HIS A 850 -4.59 17.01 -27.66
N GLU A 851 -3.63 17.14 -26.75
CA GLU A 851 -2.22 17.36 -27.08
C GLU A 851 -1.62 16.13 -27.77
N ILE A 852 -0.60 16.37 -28.59
CA ILE A 852 0.19 15.30 -29.21
C ILE A 852 1.01 14.63 -28.11
N TYR A 853 1.06 13.30 -28.13
CA TYR A 853 1.72 12.51 -27.10
C TYR A 853 3.19 12.86 -26.89
N VAL A 854 3.97 13.00 -27.97
CA VAL A 854 5.40 13.34 -27.91
C VAL A 854 5.80 14.25 -29.08
N GLN A 855 6.72 15.17 -28.84
CA GLN A 855 7.32 16.08 -29.82
C GLN A 855 8.84 15.95 -29.85
N GLU A 856 9.47 16.55 -30.87
CA GLU A 856 10.93 16.60 -30.96
C GLU A 856 11.53 17.34 -29.77
N GLY A 857 12.48 16.70 -29.10
CA GLY A 857 13.11 17.18 -27.86
C GLY A 857 12.43 16.74 -26.58
N ASP A 858 11.24 16.13 -26.64
CA ASP A 858 10.57 15.61 -25.46
C ASP A 858 11.28 14.34 -24.95
N HIS A 859 11.36 14.23 -23.63
CA HIS A 859 11.73 13.00 -22.94
C HIS A 859 10.46 12.20 -22.64
N PHE A 860 10.52 10.89 -22.86
CA PHE A 860 9.44 9.94 -22.60
C PHE A 860 9.94 8.78 -21.75
N GLU A 861 9.06 8.24 -20.91
CA GLU A 861 9.32 7.07 -20.09
C GLU A 861 8.83 5.78 -20.75
N ALA A 862 9.42 4.64 -20.39
CA ALA A 862 8.92 3.33 -20.80
C ALA A 862 7.44 3.17 -20.36
N GLY A 863 6.58 2.76 -21.28
CA GLY A 863 5.14 2.64 -21.07
C GLY A 863 4.32 3.89 -21.41
N ASP A 864 4.96 5.03 -21.72
CA ASP A 864 4.22 6.21 -22.18
C ASP A 864 3.56 5.96 -23.55
N PRO A 865 2.30 6.39 -23.76
CA PRO A 865 1.70 6.32 -25.09
C PRO A 865 2.45 7.28 -26.01
N LEU A 866 2.93 6.78 -27.15
CA LEU A 866 3.68 7.59 -28.11
C LEU A 866 2.83 8.00 -29.31
N PHE A 867 1.93 7.12 -29.76
CA PHE A 867 1.01 7.34 -30.87
C PHE A 867 -0.08 6.27 -30.89
N ILE A 868 -1.06 6.44 -31.77
CA ILE A 868 -2.15 5.50 -32.02
C ILE A 868 -2.07 4.99 -33.47
N VAL A 869 -2.39 3.71 -33.65
CA VAL A 869 -2.56 3.08 -34.96
C VAL A 869 -4.00 2.56 -35.08
N GLU A 870 -4.73 3.10 -36.05
CA GLU A 870 -6.06 2.61 -36.41
C GLU A 870 -5.95 1.49 -37.46
N VAL A 871 -6.49 0.32 -37.13
CA VAL A 871 -6.60 -0.83 -38.03
C VAL A 871 -8.01 -1.38 -37.95
N MET A 872 -8.69 -1.51 -39.09
CA MET A 872 -10.06 -2.06 -39.15
C MET A 872 -11.06 -1.34 -38.21
N LYS A 873 -10.97 -0.02 -38.10
CA LYS A 873 -11.78 0.84 -37.19
C LYS A 873 -11.49 0.67 -35.69
N MET A 874 -10.42 -0.04 -35.33
CA MET A 874 -9.95 -0.12 -33.95
C MET A 874 -8.71 0.76 -33.75
N PHE A 875 -8.71 1.59 -32.72
CA PHE A 875 -7.62 2.48 -32.35
C PHE A 875 -6.75 1.78 -31.29
N ASN A 876 -5.49 1.54 -31.62
CA ASN A 876 -4.54 0.86 -30.73
C ASN A 876 -3.44 1.84 -30.34
N LYS A 877 -3.26 2.10 -29.05
CA LYS A 877 -2.13 2.88 -28.55
C LYS A 877 -0.85 2.06 -28.67
N VAL A 878 0.22 2.70 -29.12
CA VAL A 878 1.57 2.17 -29.12
C VAL A 878 2.34 2.86 -28.01
N TYR A 879 2.90 2.07 -27.12
CA TYR A 879 3.58 2.55 -25.92
C TYR A 879 5.09 2.46 -26.09
N ALA A 880 5.82 3.34 -25.41
CA ALA A 880 7.27 3.38 -25.40
C ALA A 880 7.85 2.09 -24.82
N PRO A 881 8.70 1.36 -25.56
CA PRO A 881 9.27 0.12 -25.05
C PRO A 881 10.44 0.33 -24.07
N PHE A 882 10.96 1.56 -23.94
CA PHE A 882 12.06 1.98 -23.05
C PHE A 882 12.02 3.51 -22.91
N SER A 883 12.68 4.10 -21.91
CA SER A 883 12.78 5.55 -21.74
C SER A 883 13.84 6.17 -22.65
N GLY A 884 13.61 7.40 -23.10
CA GLY A 884 14.55 8.11 -23.94
C GLY A 884 14.08 9.49 -24.34
N THR A 885 14.88 10.15 -25.17
CA THR A 885 14.55 11.47 -25.72
C THR A 885 14.22 11.34 -27.21
N VAL A 886 13.17 12.00 -27.67
CA VAL A 886 12.84 12.08 -29.10
C VAL A 886 13.81 13.04 -29.78
N ASP A 887 14.67 12.49 -30.65
CA ASP A 887 15.61 13.28 -31.44
C ASP A 887 14.95 13.83 -32.71
N GLU A 888 14.00 13.10 -33.31
CA GLU A 888 13.33 13.49 -34.55
C GLU A 888 11.97 12.79 -34.66
N VAL A 889 10.91 13.54 -34.98
CA VAL A 889 9.58 12.97 -35.32
C VAL A 889 9.49 12.80 -36.83
N LEU A 890 9.43 11.55 -37.32
CA LEU A 890 9.41 11.25 -38.76
C LEU A 890 7.99 11.12 -39.33
N VAL A 891 6.99 10.90 -38.48
CA VAL A 891 5.57 10.91 -38.84
C VAL A 891 4.82 11.80 -37.85
N ASP A 892 4.37 12.97 -38.31
CA ASP A 892 3.78 14.03 -37.47
C ASP A 892 2.32 14.36 -37.83
N THR A 893 1.79 13.73 -38.89
CA THR A 893 0.51 14.09 -39.49
C THR A 893 -0.54 13.01 -39.19
N ASP A 894 -1.61 13.39 -38.48
CA ASP A 894 -2.76 12.52 -38.20
C ASP A 894 -3.43 12.03 -39.50
N GLY A 895 -3.85 10.76 -39.51
CA GLY A 895 -4.54 10.14 -40.64
C GLY A 895 -3.62 9.70 -41.79
N VAL A 896 -2.30 9.65 -41.59
CA VAL A 896 -1.36 9.10 -42.59
C VAL A 896 -1.28 7.58 -42.45
N ILE A 897 -1.25 6.87 -43.58
CA ILE A 897 -1.04 5.41 -43.60
C ILE A 897 0.43 5.10 -43.30
N ILE A 898 0.67 4.33 -42.24
CA ILE A 898 1.97 3.78 -41.89
C ILE A 898 2.04 2.28 -42.19
N SER A 899 3.24 1.77 -42.45
CA SER A 899 3.50 0.34 -42.68
C SER A 899 4.24 -0.30 -41.52
N LYS A 900 4.00 -1.59 -41.26
CA LYS A 900 4.76 -2.34 -40.24
C LYS A 900 6.28 -2.24 -40.49
N GLY A 901 7.03 -1.88 -39.47
CA GLY A 901 8.48 -1.67 -39.50
C GLY A 901 8.90 -0.29 -40.01
N GLN A 902 7.96 0.61 -40.32
CA GLN A 902 8.28 2.00 -40.65
C GLN A 902 8.72 2.76 -39.41
N THR A 903 9.82 3.50 -39.50
CA THR A 903 10.30 4.37 -38.43
C THR A 903 9.35 5.55 -38.21
N ILE A 904 8.92 5.74 -36.97
CA ILE A 904 8.01 6.81 -36.53
C ILE A 904 8.79 7.91 -35.82
N PHE A 905 9.70 7.53 -34.91
CA PHE A 905 10.57 8.46 -34.18
C PHE A 905 12.02 8.00 -34.28
N LYS A 906 12.96 8.93 -34.37
CA LYS A 906 14.35 8.70 -33.92
C LYS A 906 14.48 9.14 -32.49
N ILE A 907 15.23 8.37 -31.71
CA ILE A 907 15.35 8.57 -30.28
C ILE A 907 16.79 8.35 -29.82
N THR A 908 17.12 8.94 -28.68
CA THR A 908 18.31 8.58 -27.90
C THR A 908 17.81 7.87 -26.64
N PRO A 909 18.03 6.55 -26.49
CA PRO A 909 17.67 5.84 -25.27
C PRO A 909 18.51 6.35 -24.09
N ASP A 910 17.89 6.46 -22.91
CA ASP A 910 18.61 6.82 -21.69
C ASP A 910 19.65 5.76 -21.32
N GLU A 911 19.31 4.50 -21.55
CA GLU A 911 20.12 3.32 -21.26
C GLU A 911 20.66 2.73 -22.57
N LYS A 912 21.99 2.79 -22.77
CA LYS A 912 22.66 2.14 -23.91
C LYS A 912 23.10 0.74 -23.53
N MET A 913 22.83 -0.23 -24.41
CA MET A 913 23.26 -1.62 -24.22
C MET A 913 24.79 -1.70 -24.06
N ILE A 914 25.26 -1.91 -22.83
CA ILE A 914 26.62 -2.35 -22.56
C ILE A 914 26.64 -3.86 -22.83
N ILE A 915 27.06 -4.27 -24.02
CA ILE A 915 27.19 -5.70 -24.36
C ILE A 915 28.42 -6.24 -23.63
N GLU A 916 28.24 -6.78 -22.43
CA GLU A 916 29.22 -7.70 -21.83
C GLU A 916 29.28 -8.98 -22.67
N SER A 917 30.48 -9.49 -22.94
CA SER A 917 30.60 -10.76 -23.66
C SER A 917 30.05 -11.92 -22.80
N PRO A 918 29.47 -12.97 -23.39
CA PRO A 918 29.05 -14.15 -22.62
C PRO A 918 30.20 -14.77 -21.80
N GLU A 919 31.44 -14.61 -22.28
CA GLU A 919 32.65 -15.07 -21.60
C GLU A 919 32.94 -14.25 -20.33
N ASP A 920 32.77 -12.94 -20.38
CA ASP A 920 32.95 -12.05 -19.22
C ASP A 920 31.88 -12.31 -18.15
N VAL A 921 30.62 -12.47 -18.56
CA VAL A 921 29.52 -12.82 -17.65
C VAL A 921 29.79 -14.18 -16.98
N ALA A 922 30.20 -15.18 -17.76
CA ALA A 922 30.54 -16.50 -17.21
C ALA A 922 31.76 -16.45 -16.28
N ALA A 923 32.78 -15.67 -16.61
CA ALA A 923 33.95 -15.47 -15.75
C ALA A 923 33.57 -14.81 -14.42
N ARG A 924 32.78 -13.73 -14.48
CA ARG A 924 32.26 -13.03 -13.29
C ARG A 924 31.42 -13.96 -12.41
N ARG A 925 30.51 -14.74 -13.01
CA ARG A 925 29.70 -15.71 -12.27
C ARG A 925 30.56 -16.78 -11.60
N ARG A 926 31.57 -17.31 -12.30
CA ARG A 926 32.50 -18.30 -11.73
C ARG A 926 33.32 -17.74 -10.57
N THR A 927 33.78 -16.50 -10.66
CA THR A 927 34.52 -15.85 -9.56
C THR A 927 33.66 -15.77 -8.31
N VAL A 928 32.44 -15.23 -8.45
CA VAL A 928 31.50 -15.10 -7.33
C VAL A 928 31.07 -16.47 -6.78
N THR A 929 30.82 -17.46 -7.63
CA THR A 929 30.57 -18.84 -7.17
C THR A 929 31.78 -19.44 -6.45
N HIS A 930 33.02 -19.13 -6.87
CA HIS A 930 34.21 -19.64 -6.18
C HIS A 930 34.39 -19.04 -4.79
N GLU A 931 34.02 -17.77 -4.58
CA GLU A 931 33.96 -17.16 -3.25
C GLU A 931 33.00 -17.93 -2.33
N PHE A 932 31.81 -18.30 -2.84
CA PHE A 932 30.85 -19.13 -2.10
C PHE A 932 31.44 -20.51 -1.77
N LEU A 933 32.02 -21.21 -2.75
CA LEU A 933 32.63 -22.52 -2.52
C LEU A 933 33.77 -22.48 -1.50
N THR A 934 34.52 -21.36 -1.45
CA THR A 934 35.60 -21.16 -0.48
C THR A 934 35.07 -20.95 0.94
N GLN A 935 33.87 -20.38 1.09
CA GLN A 935 33.20 -20.23 2.39
C GLN A 935 32.75 -21.58 2.96
N LEU A 936 32.48 -22.57 2.11
CA LEU A 936 32.09 -23.92 2.52
C LEU A 936 33.29 -24.82 2.90
N ALA A 937 34.44 -24.61 2.26
CA ALA A 937 35.67 -25.41 2.47
C ALA A 937 36.35 -25.07 3.81
#